data_AF-A0A8H5IND2-F1
#
_entry.id   AF-A0A8H5IND2-F1
#
_cell.length_a   1.000
_cell.length_b   1.000
_cell.length_c   1.000
_cell.angle_alpha   90.00
_cell.angle_beta   90.00
_cell.angle_gamma   90.00
#
_symmetry.space_group_name_H-M   'P 1'
#
loop_
_entity.id
_entity.type
_entity.pdbx_description
1 polymer ?
#
loop_
_entity_poly.entity_id
_entity_poly.type
_entity_poly.pdbx_seq_one_letter_code
_entity_poly.pdbx_strand_id
1 'polypeptide(L)'
;MFTATYRNLSYVLLLYLSFTTFLFQTVSCLAVPSSEDASNDNSKRADDSGDVYLLGVGKADVTGPVVELNLMGYADLGQIGTGLRQRLYSRAFIVGNPDEPEERFVYLVLDTQSGDTAIRRGILEGIAALGSEYSVYTTDNVAVTGTHSHAGPAGWNNYLMPQISALGFNKQAYQAIVDGAVLSVKRAHENLAKGRLSVGKIRIEDVNINRSLYAYQANPKSERDKYQDEVDKELTMLKFTRDSDNKVAGVLTWFSVHGTSLYMNNTLVAGDNKGVSAYLLEQSVRGTNGATDDFVAGFSQAAVADTTPNVEGAWCEDGSGQQCDFKDATCGGKIETCHGRGPFWGLNDGGTKSCWEIGRRVFKQADKLYGQMQGGDGVPVTGKSVLGYHSFQDFSDFAFQLPNGTSAKTCPAAFGYSFAAGTTDGPGYFDFKQGDSGEPDASPFWALVSKFLRNPTKEQVACQSPKPILIDAGEITLPYAWAPNIVDIQMLRVGNFFIIVSAPELTTMSSRRWRKSISDEIEDRGGVGSDPIVVAGGPGNTYAHYCTTPEEYDVQRYEGGSTVHGRHSLDAYINLTTSYLGYLLQEKGASKPPAGPSAPDNRDNSISLTTGVVWDNPKIGTKFGDIIGDVGKSKYAVGDTITATFVGANPRNNLHLEDTYAAVEKKDGSEWVQVRTDEDWDLVFEWTRLDGLLGSSEVAITWETGWQDAKDIGSGTYRLSYYGDSKTPITGKINAFTGSSTSLEYHLPNDQIENERLDLQHNLFLLTFEDKLGLAPPNDSGAKIAHVLDVGTGTGIWAIDYADEHPEAEVIGVDLSPIQPAFNLKPGGYVEIQETGGIILSEDGTLTPEHAVSRWCSLLGEAFTKLGSTSIEFDEIKGIMQEVGFVDIVDKRFKWPTNPWPRDKKYKELGTWNNYNASNALESLTMASFSRAHGWSREEVITFLVDVRKDLNNPSVHAYNPICSIYGKKPDT
;
A
#
# COMPACT_ATOMS: atom_id res chain seq x y z
N MET A 1 -31.43 -61.86 -9.09
CA MET A 1 -31.64 -63.28 -9.46
C MET A 1 -30.54 -63.69 -10.44
N PHE A 2 -30.23 -64.99 -10.51
CA PHE A 2 -29.61 -65.76 -11.61
C PHE A 2 -29.27 -65.06 -12.94
N THR A 3 -28.16 -65.32 -13.67
CA THR A 3 -26.85 -65.99 -13.44
C THR A 3 -25.97 -65.72 -14.70
N ALA A 4 -24.67 -66.06 -14.67
CA ALA A 4 -23.72 -65.80 -15.77
C ALA A 4 -23.60 -66.94 -16.82
N THR A 5 -22.51 -66.91 -17.61
CA THR A 5 -21.85 -67.99 -18.42
C THR A 5 -22.43 -68.42 -19.79
N TYR A 6 -21.63 -68.76 -20.84
CA TYR A 6 -20.28 -68.31 -21.30
C TYR A 6 -19.84 -69.05 -22.62
N ARG A 7 -19.22 -68.37 -23.61
CA ARG A 7 -18.31 -68.91 -24.70
C ARG A 7 -18.86 -70.03 -25.64
N ASN A 8 -18.19 -70.57 -26.69
CA ASN A 8 -16.89 -70.41 -27.41
C ASN A 8 -17.18 -70.73 -28.92
N LEU A 9 -16.50 -70.30 -30.01
CA LEU A 9 -15.18 -69.71 -30.34
C LEU A 9 -14.04 -70.69 -30.72
N SER A 10 -13.65 -70.68 -32.02
CA SER A 10 -12.41 -71.16 -32.70
C SER A 10 -12.41 -70.56 -34.13
N TYR A 11 -11.34 -70.42 -34.94
CA TYR A 11 -9.92 -70.87 -34.97
C TYR A 11 -8.99 -69.62 -35.11
N VAL A 12 -7.64 -69.57 -34.99
CA VAL A 12 -6.48 -70.49 -35.21
C VAL A 12 -6.09 -70.58 -36.70
N LEU A 13 -4.85 -70.40 -37.18
CA LEU A 13 -3.44 -70.41 -36.67
C LEU A 13 -2.65 -69.26 -37.38
N LEU A 14 -1.62 -68.57 -36.85
CA LEU A 14 -0.21 -69.00 -36.71
C LEU A 14 0.64 -67.96 -35.92
N LEU A 15 1.61 -68.45 -35.13
CA LEU A 15 2.63 -67.72 -34.35
C LEU A 15 3.99 -68.48 -34.50
N TYR A 16 5.12 -68.26 -33.81
CA TYR A 16 5.49 -67.56 -32.55
C TYR A 16 7.04 -67.33 -32.50
N LEU A 17 7.52 -66.72 -31.41
CA LEU A 17 8.92 -66.55 -30.93
C LEU A 17 9.68 -65.37 -31.58
N SER A 18 10.50 -64.56 -30.88
CA SER A 18 10.88 -64.47 -29.44
C SER A 18 11.69 -63.16 -29.23
N PHE A 19 11.87 -62.54 -28.06
CA PHE A 19 11.55 -62.87 -26.65
C PHE A 19 11.41 -61.56 -25.83
N THR A 20 10.98 -61.64 -24.57
CA THR A 20 10.86 -60.50 -23.63
C THR A 20 12.13 -60.21 -22.83
N THR A 21 12.20 -58.98 -22.27
CA THR A 21 12.94 -58.46 -21.08
C THR A 21 14.20 -57.58 -21.29
N PHE A 22 14.05 -56.25 -21.20
CA PHE A 22 14.79 -55.38 -20.26
C PHE A 22 14.32 -53.90 -20.30
N LEU A 23 14.16 -53.26 -19.12
CA LEU A 23 13.86 -51.84 -18.80
C LEU A 23 12.66 -51.16 -19.53
N PHE A 24 11.86 -50.24 -18.97
CA PHE A 24 12.02 -49.08 -18.05
C PHE A 24 12.63 -47.80 -18.69
N GLN A 25 11.97 -46.67 -18.39
CA GLN A 25 12.26 -45.27 -18.74
C GLN A 25 11.85 -44.75 -20.14
N THR A 26 11.53 -43.45 -20.15
CA THR A 26 11.22 -42.54 -21.28
C THR A 26 10.15 -42.95 -22.31
N VAL A 27 8.89 -42.67 -21.99
CA VAL A 27 7.93 -42.06 -22.94
C VAL A 27 7.22 -40.94 -22.18
N SER A 28 7.21 -39.72 -22.73
CA SER A 28 6.78 -38.51 -22.01
C SER A 28 5.79 -37.66 -22.81
N CYS A 29 4.82 -37.10 -22.07
CA CYS A 29 4.06 -35.86 -22.34
C CYS A 29 2.97 -35.82 -23.44
N LEU A 30 2.04 -34.88 -23.19
CA LEU A 30 1.02 -34.30 -24.07
C LEU A 30 -0.18 -35.17 -24.51
N ALA A 31 -1.07 -35.43 -23.56
CA ALA A 31 -2.52 -35.44 -23.79
C ALA A 31 -3.27 -35.02 -22.51
N VAL A 32 -3.95 -33.87 -22.53
CA VAL A 32 -4.76 -33.36 -21.40
C VAL A 32 -6.25 -33.55 -21.71
N PRO A 33 -7.00 -34.32 -20.90
CA PRO A 33 -8.46 -34.31 -20.89
C PRO A 33 -9.00 -33.38 -19.79
N SER A 34 -10.23 -32.89 -19.97
CA SER A 34 -10.95 -32.03 -19.04
C SER A 34 -11.37 -32.75 -17.74
N SER A 35 -11.45 -32.02 -16.63
CA SER A 35 -12.09 -32.48 -15.39
C SER A 35 -12.77 -31.33 -14.63
N GLU A 36 -14.04 -31.07 -14.95
CA GLU A 36 -14.98 -30.68 -13.91
C GLU A 36 -15.28 -31.93 -13.04
N ASP A 37 -15.51 -31.73 -11.75
CA ASP A 37 -15.88 -32.75 -10.73
C ASP A 37 -15.04 -34.05 -10.66
N ALA A 38 -14.06 -34.10 -9.73
CA ALA A 38 -14.17 -34.94 -8.50
C ALA A 38 -12.83 -35.28 -7.79
N SER A 39 -12.29 -34.34 -7.01
CA SER A 39 -11.46 -34.60 -5.81
C SER A 39 -11.44 -33.32 -4.98
N ASN A 40 -11.83 -33.25 -3.70
CA ASN A 40 -11.69 -34.24 -2.61
C ASN A 40 -10.26 -34.75 -2.45
N ASP A 41 -9.28 -33.91 -2.80
CA ASP A 41 -7.88 -34.14 -2.46
C ASP A 41 -7.68 -33.85 -0.96
N ASN A 42 -7.37 -34.90 -0.22
CA ASN A 42 -7.07 -34.85 1.21
C ASN A 42 -5.58 -34.52 1.41
N SER A 43 -5.11 -33.54 0.64
CA SER A 43 -3.77 -32.99 0.69
C SER A 43 -3.59 -32.26 2.01
N LYS A 44 -2.67 -32.78 2.84
CA LYS A 44 -2.35 -32.17 4.13
C LYS A 44 -1.69 -30.81 3.90
N ARG A 45 -2.37 -29.74 4.28
CA ARG A 45 -1.79 -28.40 4.36
C ARG A 45 -0.78 -28.38 5.51
N ALA A 46 0.23 -27.52 5.46
CA ALA A 46 1.17 -27.38 6.58
C ALA A 46 0.45 -26.97 7.89
N ASP A 47 -0.55 -26.08 7.75
CA ASP A 47 -1.49 -25.71 8.82
C ASP A 47 -2.09 -26.93 9.55
N ASP A 48 -2.40 -28.05 8.86
CA ASP A 48 -3.08 -29.23 9.46
C ASP A 48 -2.26 -29.93 10.56
N SER A 49 -0.99 -29.58 10.69
CA SER A 49 -0.09 -30.06 11.75
C SER A 49 0.09 -29.08 12.93
N GLY A 50 -0.49 -27.88 12.83
CA GLY A 50 -0.52 -26.89 13.90
C GLY A 50 -1.65 -27.11 14.93
N ASP A 51 -1.48 -26.49 16.09
CA ASP A 51 -2.51 -26.46 17.14
C ASP A 51 -3.71 -25.59 16.73
N VAL A 52 -4.88 -25.90 17.30
CA VAL A 52 -6.11 -25.13 17.08
C VAL A 52 -6.21 -24.01 18.11
N TYR A 53 -6.50 -22.81 17.63
CA TYR A 53 -6.73 -21.61 18.41
C TYR A 53 -8.17 -21.09 18.19
N LEU A 54 -8.61 -20.19 19.07
CA LEU A 54 -9.76 -19.32 18.83
C LEU A 54 -9.23 -18.02 18.20
N LEU A 55 -9.64 -17.74 16.96
CA LEU A 55 -9.13 -16.65 16.13
C LEU A 55 -10.25 -15.69 15.75
N GLY A 56 -9.97 -14.40 15.79
CA GLY A 56 -10.92 -13.35 15.41
C GLY A 56 -10.21 -12.12 14.84
N VAL A 57 -10.86 -11.45 13.89
CA VAL A 57 -10.31 -10.30 13.16
C VAL A 57 -11.36 -9.21 13.00
N GLY A 58 -10.95 -7.95 12.95
CA GLY A 58 -11.88 -6.83 12.77
C GLY A 58 -11.18 -5.56 12.31
N LYS A 59 -11.82 -4.84 11.38
CA LYS A 59 -11.42 -3.52 10.89
C LYS A 59 -12.48 -2.49 11.28
N ALA A 60 -12.08 -1.27 11.64
CA ALA A 60 -12.98 -0.14 11.88
C ALA A 60 -12.26 1.21 11.70
N ASP A 61 -13.01 2.23 11.30
CA ASP A 61 -12.49 3.58 11.01
C ASP A 61 -12.07 4.33 12.28
N VAL A 62 -10.88 4.96 12.25
CA VAL A 62 -10.33 5.83 13.31
C VAL A 62 -9.98 7.24 12.80
N THR A 63 -10.48 7.62 11.63
CA THR A 63 -10.18 8.88 10.95
C THR A 63 -10.64 10.08 11.78
N GLY A 64 -9.67 10.76 12.41
CA GLY A 64 -9.91 11.98 13.16
C GLY A 64 -10.19 13.21 12.27
N PRO A 65 -10.20 14.42 12.85
CA PRO A 65 -10.38 15.67 12.11
C PRO A 65 -9.40 15.85 10.95
N VAL A 66 -9.91 15.86 9.71
CA VAL A 66 -9.08 15.95 8.48
C VAL A 66 -8.68 17.37 8.07
N VAL A 67 -9.10 18.40 8.81
CA VAL A 67 -8.73 19.81 8.57
C VAL A 67 -8.43 20.58 9.86
N GLU A 68 -7.75 21.73 9.75
CA GLU A 68 -7.53 22.73 10.83
C GLU A 68 -6.83 22.19 12.11
N LEU A 69 -6.29 20.98 12.07
CA LEU A 69 -5.40 20.39 13.08
C LEU A 69 -4.04 20.12 12.43
N ASN A 70 -2.95 20.22 13.21
CA ASN A 70 -1.66 19.71 12.78
C ASN A 70 -1.68 18.19 12.60
N LEU A 71 -0.80 17.68 11.73
CA LEU A 71 -0.55 16.24 11.60
C LEU A 71 0.49 15.78 12.63
N MET A 72 0.44 14.51 13.02
CA MET A 72 1.29 13.93 14.07
C MET A 72 2.46 13.16 13.47
N GLY A 73 3.68 13.52 13.87
CA GLY A 73 4.91 12.91 13.38
C GLY A 73 6.03 13.94 13.31
N TYR A 74 6.07 14.68 12.21
CA TYR A 74 7.10 15.68 11.90
C TYR A 74 7.23 16.86 12.89
N ALA A 75 6.22 17.08 13.72
CA ALA A 75 6.16 18.17 14.71
C ALA A 75 6.27 19.60 14.14
N ASP A 76 6.04 19.79 12.84
CA ASP A 76 5.91 21.11 12.24
C ASP A 76 4.55 21.77 12.56
N LEU A 77 4.57 23.10 12.70
CA LEU A 77 3.41 23.95 12.93
C LEU A 77 2.72 24.38 11.61
N GLY A 78 3.42 24.34 10.48
CA GLY A 78 2.86 24.59 9.14
C GLY A 78 2.07 23.41 8.56
N GLN A 79 2.42 22.18 8.93
CA GLN A 79 1.76 20.93 8.51
C GLN A 79 0.36 20.77 9.14
N ILE A 80 -0.59 21.56 8.66
CA ILE A 80 -2.00 21.58 9.06
C ILE A 80 -2.83 20.83 8.03
N GLY A 81 -3.74 19.96 8.49
CA GLY A 81 -4.65 19.21 7.65
C GLY A 81 -5.51 20.10 6.74
N THR A 82 -5.65 19.71 5.49
CA THR A 82 -6.50 20.33 4.46
C THR A 82 -7.47 19.36 3.80
N GLY A 83 -7.42 18.06 4.13
CA GLY A 83 -8.21 17.05 3.43
C GLY A 83 -7.83 15.61 3.77
N LEU A 84 -8.35 14.69 2.97
CA LEU A 84 -8.26 13.24 3.13
C LEU A 84 -7.91 12.61 1.77
N ARG A 85 -6.88 11.76 1.74
CA ARG A 85 -6.56 10.87 0.59
C ARG A 85 -6.84 9.40 0.92
N GLN A 86 -6.78 9.01 2.20
CA GLN A 86 -7.09 7.65 2.62
C GLN A 86 -7.60 7.62 4.07
N ARG A 87 -8.73 6.96 4.31
CA ARG A 87 -9.22 6.60 5.65
C ARG A 87 -8.16 5.88 6.50
N LEU A 88 -8.15 6.17 7.79
CA LEU A 88 -7.29 5.55 8.80
C LEU A 88 -8.07 4.45 9.52
N TYR A 89 -7.50 3.26 9.71
CA TYR A 89 -8.18 2.14 10.34
C TYR A 89 -7.51 1.60 11.60
N SER A 90 -8.33 1.12 12.52
CA SER A 90 -7.95 0.14 13.53
C SER A 90 -8.16 -1.28 12.99
N ARG A 91 -7.12 -2.10 13.04
CA ARG A 91 -7.13 -3.52 12.66
C ARG A 91 -6.80 -4.38 13.87
N ALA A 92 -7.79 -5.12 14.35
CA ALA A 92 -7.73 -5.95 15.54
C ALA A 92 -7.51 -7.42 15.19
N PHE A 93 -6.56 -8.05 15.89
CA PHE A 93 -6.25 -9.48 15.79
C PHE A 93 -6.39 -10.12 17.17
N ILE A 94 -7.32 -11.06 17.31
CA ILE A 94 -7.59 -11.76 18.56
C ILE A 94 -7.15 -13.21 18.42
N VAL A 95 -6.38 -13.67 19.40
CA VAL A 95 -5.93 -15.06 19.54
C VAL A 95 -6.28 -15.53 20.94
N GLY A 96 -6.86 -16.73 21.06
CA GLY A 96 -7.22 -17.35 22.33
C GLY A 96 -7.05 -18.85 22.33
N ASN A 97 -6.94 -19.42 23.53
CA ASN A 97 -6.94 -20.86 23.76
C ASN A 97 -8.41 -21.36 23.70
N PRO A 98 -8.74 -22.35 22.85
CA PRO A 98 -10.11 -22.85 22.72
C PRO A 98 -10.53 -23.79 23.85
N ASP A 99 -9.61 -24.22 24.71
CA ASP A 99 -9.84 -25.05 25.88
C ASP A 99 -9.90 -24.22 27.18
N GLU A 100 -9.24 -23.05 27.23
CA GLU A 100 -9.19 -22.12 28.37
C GLU A 100 -9.62 -20.70 27.93
N PRO A 101 -10.92 -20.32 27.99
CA PRO A 101 -11.43 -19.10 27.34
C PRO A 101 -10.83 -17.75 27.79
N GLU A 102 -10.22 -17.73 28.98
CA GLU A 102 -9.54 -16.58 29.59
C GLU A 102 -8.09 -16.40 29.05
N GLU A 103 -7.46 -17.47 28.55
CA GLU A 103 -6.16 -17.40 27.86
C GLU A 103 -6.36 -16.77 26.48
N ARG A 104 -6.20 -15.45 26.39
CA ARG A 104 -6.48 -14.66 25.19
C ARG A 104 -5.60 -13.41 25.12
N PHE A 105 -5.36 -12.90 23.90
CA PHE A 105 -4.85 -11.55 23.68
C PHE A 105 -5.49 -10.86 22.47
N VAL A 106 -5.30 -9.54 22.41
CA VAL A 106 -5.65 -8.65 21.31
C VAL A 106 -4.41 -7.87 20.90
N TYR A 107 -4.10 -7.89 19.61
CA TYR A 107 -3.09 -7.02 19.01
C TYR A 107 -3.79 -6.03 18.06
N LEU A 108 -3.72 -4.73 18.35
CA LEU A 108 -4.24 -3.67 17.48
C LEU A 108 -3.10 -3.05 16.67
N VAL A 109 -3.28 -3.00 15.36
CA VAL A 109 -2.54 -2.12 14.44
C VAL A 109 -3.45 -0.95 14.10
N LEU A 110 -3.07 0.25 14.50
CA LEU A 110 -3.78 1.50 14.19
C LEU A 110 -3.03 2.26 13.09
N ASP A 111 -3.75 2.87 12.14
CA ASP A 111 -3.16 3.80 11.17
C ASP A 111 -2.85 5.18 11.80
N THR A 112 -2.10 5.16 12.91
CA THR A 112 -1.65 6.30 13.70
C THR A 112 -0.12 6.30 13.84
N GLN A 113 0.44 7.44 14.26
CA GLN A 113 1.87 7.59 14.54
C GLN A 113 2.37 6.62 15.65
N SER A 114 1.52 6.27 16.62
CA SER A 114 1.89 5.35 17.71
C SER A 114 0.65 4.85 18.46
N GLY A 115 0.86 3.83 19.31
CA GLY A 115 0.01 3.63 20.49
C GLY A 115 0.45 4.53 21.65
N ASP A 116 -0.51 5.13 22.37
CA ASP A 116 -0.26 6.05 23.49
C ASP A 116 -1.14 5.73 24.71
N THR A 117 -0.59 6.01 25.90
CA THR A 117 -1.20 5.81 27.23
C THR A 117 -2.66 6.28 27.31
N ALA A 118 -2.99 7.41 26.69
CA ALA A 118 -4.32 8.01 26.72
C ALA A 118 -5.31 7.20 25.88
N ILE A 119 -4.93 6.82 24.65
CA ILE A 119 -5.80 6.06 23.76
C ILE A 119 -5.93 4.61 24.23
N ARG A 120 -4.84 3.95 24.67
CA ARG A 120 -4.92 2.59 25.24
C ARG A 120 -5.81 2.54 26.49
N ARG A 121 -5.77 3.57 27.34
CA ARG A 121 -6.67 3.69 28.49
C ARG A 121 -8.13 3.85 28.06
N GLY A 122 -8.42 4.74 27.10
CA GLY A 122 -9.78 4.91 26.56
C GLY A 122 -10.33 3.64 25.89
N ILE A 123 -9.48 2.92 25.15
CA ILE A 123 -9.80 1.64 24.51
C ILE A 123 -10.15 0.59 25.57
N LEU A 124 -9.35 0.46 26.64
CA LEU A 124 -9.63 -0.46 27.75
C LEU A 124 -10.94 -0.11 28.49
N GLU A 125 -11.17 1.18 28.75
CA GLU A 125 -12.42 1.67 29.36
C GLU A 125 -13.64 1.39 28.45
N GLY A 126 -13.50 1.61 27.14
CA GLY A 126 -14.55 1.36 26.15
C GLY A 126 -14.86 -0.12 25.94
N ILE A 127 -13.85 -0.98 25.84
CA ILE A 127 -14.02 -2.44 25.78
C ILE A 127 -14.73 -2.95 27.04
N ALA A 128 -14.32 -2.50 28.23
CA ALA A 128 -14.99 -2.86 29.48
C ALA A 128 -16.45 -2.37 29.55
N ALA A 129 -16.78 -1.27 28.87
CA ALA A 129 -18.14 -0.74 28.77
C ALA A 129 -19.05 -1.52 27.79
N LEU A 130 -18.51 -2.36 26.91
CA LEU A 130 -19.31 -3.19 25.98
C LEU A 130 -20.13 -4.27 26.73
N GLY A 131 -19.58 -4.86 27.79
CA GLY A 131 -20.27 -5.87 28.60
C GLY A 131 -19.32 -6.90 29.24
N SER A 132 -19.88 -7.79 30.06
CA SER A 132 -19.11 -8.79 30.81
C SER A 132 -18.47 -9.87 29.93
N GLU A 133 -18.92 -10.07 28.69
CA GLU A 133 -18.24 -10.98 27.74
C GLU A 133 -16.88 -10.43 27.26
N TYR A 134 -16.65 -9.12 27.42
CA TYR A 134 -15.41 -8.44 27.07
C TYR A 134 -14.42 -8.34 28.25
N SER A 135 -14.77 -8.80 29.47
CA SER A 135 -13.91 -8.64 30.65
C SER A 135 -12.61 -9.45 30.62
N VAL A 136 -12.48 -10.39 29.67
CA VAL A 136 -11.23 -11.09 29.36
C VAL A 136 -10.15 -10.15 28.81
N TYR A 137 -10.52 -8.98 28.28
CA TYR A 137 -9.60 -7.99 27.74
C TYR A 137 -9.18 -6.99 28.82
N THR A 138 -7.88 -7.00 29.15
CA THR A 138 -7.30 -6.23 30.24
C THR A 138 -6.02 -5.53 29.80
N THR A 139 -5.38 -4.78 30.70
CA THR A 139 -4.03 -4.22 30.49
C THR A 139 -3.00 -5.27 30.05
N ASP A 140 -3.17 -6.52 30.49
CA ASP A 140 -2.20 -7.60 30.31
C ASP A 140 -2.08 -8.06 28.86
N ASN A 141 -3.21 -8.07 28.16
CA ASN A 141 -3.38 -8.79 26.91
C ASN A 141 -3.94 -7.94 25.77
N VAL A 142 -4.26 -6.66 26.00
CA VAL A 142 -4.53 -5.69 24.94
C VAL A 142 -3.24 -4.90 24.64
N ALA A 143 -2.71 -5.10 23.44
CA ALA A 143 -1.61 -4.35 22.87
C ALA A 143 -2.12 -3.35 21.82
N VAL A 144 -1.67 -2.10 21.89
CA VAL A 144 -2.09 -1.01 20.99
C VAL A 144 -0.87 -0.46 20.28
N THR A 145 -0.69 -0.72 18.97
CA THR A 145 0.47 -0.24 18.20
C THR A 145 0.04 0.63 17.02
N GLY A 146 0.90 1.56 16.60
CA GLY A 146 0.70 2.37 15.40
C GLY A 146 1.46 1.81 14.19
N THR A 147 0.96 2.05 12.97
CA THR A 147 1.72 1.90 11.72
C THR A 147 2.81 2.96 11.55
N HIS A 148 2.84 3.98 12.42
CA HIS A 148 3.78 5.09 12.39
C HIS A 148 3.65 5.98 11.14
N SER A 149 2.44 6.14 10.61
CA SER A 149 2.11 7.20 9.64
C SER A 149 2.32 8.59 10.27
N HIS A 150 3.05 9.46 9.56
CA HIS A 150 3.21 10.88 9.90
C HIS A 150 2.12 11.77 9.25
N ALA A 151 1.13 11.15 8.58
CA ALA A 151 0.01 11.83 7.92
C ALA A 151 -1.34 11.62 8.65
N GLY A 152 -1.33 11.27 9.94
CA GLY A 152 -2.52 11.20 10.79
C GLY A 152 -2.75 12.47 11.62
N PRO A 153 -3.99 12.82 12.01
CA PRO A 153 -4.28 14.03 12.78
C PRO A 153 -3.72 13.95 14.23
N ALA A 154 -3.33 15.10 14.78
CA ALA A 154 -2.65 15.19 16.07
C ALA A 154 -3.57 15.35 17.30
N GLY A 155 -2.96 15.37 18.48
CA GLY A 155 -3.58 15.83 19.73
C GLY A 155 -4.23 14.75 20.60
N TRP A 156 -3.86 13.48 20.48
CA TRP A 156 -4.46 12.38 21.27
C TRP A 156 -3.51 11.78 22.33
N ASN A 157 -2.30 12.31 22.45
CA ASN A 157 -1.25 11.81 23.35
C ASN A 157 -1.42 12.23 24.82
N ASN A 158 -0.96 11.39 25.75
CA ASN A 158 -1.05 11.63 27.20
C ASN A 158 -0.03 12.64 27.75
N TYR A 159 1.05 12.96 27.02
CA TYR A 159 2.17 13.77 27.54
C TYR A 159 2.32 15.06 26.73
N LEU A 160 2.75 16.15 27.39
CA LEU A 160 2.78 17.47 26.72
C LEU A 160 3.74 17.53 25.53
N MET A 161 4.89 16.84 25.54
CA MET A 161 5.90 17.01 24.49
C MET A 161 5.35 16.75 23.06
N PRO A 162 4.69 15.62 22.74
CA PRO A 162 4.02 15.44 21.45
C PRO A 162 2.77 16.32 21.25
N GLN A 163 2.16 16.87 22.31
CA GLN A 163 1.05 17.81 22.16
C GLN A 163 1.47 19.23 21.75
N ILE A 164 2.75 19.61 21.83
CA ILE A 164 3.20 21.00 21.57
C ILE A 164 2.94 21.40 20.10
N SER A 165 3.33 20.56 19.14
CA SER A 165 3.03 20.76 17.71
C SER A 165 1.55 20.56 17.38
N ALA A 166 0.85 19.70 18.12
CA ALA A 166 -0.59 19.49 18.02
C ALA A 166 -1.45 20.69 18.48
N LEU A 167 -0.83 21.74 19.05
CA LEU A 167 -1.50 22.83 19.75
C LEU A 167 -2.39 22.34 20.91
N GLY A 168 -1.96 21.27 21.58
CA GLY A 168 -2.63 20.66 22.72
C GLY A 168 -3.39 19.35 22.40
N PHE A 169 -4.22 18.93 23.33
CA PHE A 169 -5.06 17.73 23.23
C PHE A 169 -6.38 18.03 22.54
N ASN A 170 -6.70 17.27 21.49
CA ASN A 170 -7.93 17.38 20.73
C ASN A 170 -8.85 16.17 21.03
N LYS A 171 -9.92 16.41 21.80
CA LYS A 171 -10.85 15.36 22.23
C LYS A 171 -11.56 14.65 21.06
N GLN A 172 -11.72 15.31 19.90
CA GLN A 172 -12.37 14.72 18.73
C GLN A 172 -11.45 13.72 18.01
N ALA A 173 -10.17 14.06 17.81
CA ALA A 173 -9.15 13.12 17.31
C ALA A 173 -8.98 11.92 18.26
N TYR A 174 -8.91 12.19 19.56
CA TYR A 174 -8.86 11.17 20.61
C TYR A 174 -10.04 10.20 20.54
N GLN A 175 -11.27 10.72 20.46
CA GLN A 175 -12.47 9.89 20.56
C GLN A 175 -12.67 9.03 19.30
N ALA A 176 -12.32 9.53 18.11
CA ALA A 176 -12.34 8.74 16.87
C ALA A 176 -11.45 7.50 16.97
N ILE A 177 -10.22 7.67 17.49
CA ILE A 177 -9.27 6.56 17.70
C ILE A 177 -9.80 5.56 18.73
N VAL A 178 -10.39 6.03 19.84
CA VAL A 178 -10.95 5.16 20.87
C VAL A 178 -12.17 4.39 20.37
N ASP A 179 -13.16 5.07 19.80
CA ASP A 179 -14.43 4.45 19.41
C ASP A 179 -14.21 3.45 18.25
N GLY A 180 -13.39 3.81 17.26
CA GLY A 180 -13.00 2.91 16.17
C GLY A 180 -12.22 1.69 16.64
N ALA A 181 -11.25 1.88 17.56
CA ALA A 181 -10.51 0.75 18.11
C ALA A 181 -11.35 -0.15 19.03
N VAL A 182 -12.35 0.38 19.73
CA VAL A 182 -13.34 -0.43 20.47
C VAL A 182 -14.23 -1.19 19.48
N LEU A 183 -14.61 -0.60 18.35
CA LEU A 183 -15.40 -1.25 17.30
C LEU A 183 -14.64 -2.35 16.55
N SER A 184 -13.34 -2.19 16.28
CA SER A 184 -12.51 -3.23 15.66
C SER A 184 -12.34 -4.43 16.59
N VAL A 185 -12.09 -4.21 17.89
CA VAL A 185 -12.07 -5.27 18.92
C VAL A 185 -13.41 -5.97 19.03
N LYS A 186 -14.52 -5.21 18.99
CA LYS A 186 -15.87 -5.76 19.02
C LYS A 186 -16.11 -6.69 17.83
N ARG A 187 -15.86 -6.22 16.60
CA ARG A 187 -15.97 -7.02 15.37
C ARG A 187 -15.12 -8.30 15.45
N ALA A 188 -13.89 -8.17 15.94
CA ALA A 188 -12.99 -9.30 16.13
C ALA A 188 -13.43 -10.29 17.22
N HIS A 189 -14.17 -9.85 18.24
CA HIS A 189 -14.79 -10.73 19.24
C HIS A 189 -16.03 -11.43 18.69
N GLU A 190 -16.91 -10.70 18.01
CA GLU A 190 -18.17 -11.23 17.44
C GLU A 190 -17.89 -12.26 16.32
N ASN A 191 -16.75 -12.14 15.62
CA ASN A 191 -16.32 -13.07 14.57
C ASN A 191 -15.35 -14.19 15.07
N LEU A 192 -15.26 -14.45 16.38
CA LEU A 192 -14.37 -15.49 16.93
C LEU A 192 -14.75 -16.91 16.44
N ALA A 193 -13.83 -17.54 15.70
CA ALA A 193 -13.98 -18.88 15.16
C ALA A 193 -12.80 -19.79 15.57
N LYS A 194 -12.97 -21.11 15.48
CA LYS A 194 -11.81 -22.02 15.58
C LYS A 194 -10.98 -21.93 14.30
N GLY A 195 -9.67 -21.97 14.45
CA GLY A 195 -8.73 -21.82 13.34
C GLY A 195 -7.30 -22.21 13.72
N ARG A 196 -6.37 -22.02 12.79
CA ARG A 196 -4.95 -22.29 12.97
C ARG A 196 -4.10 -21.11 12.52
N LEU A 197 -2.92 -21.03 13.11
CA LEU A 197 -1.91 -20.03 12.80
C LEU A 197 -0.72 -20.69 12.11
N SER A 198 -0.20 -20.05 11.06
CA SER A 198 1.11 -20.36 10.51
C SER A 198 1.87 -19.09 10.16
N VAL A 199 3.20 -19.21 10.10
CA VAL A 199 4.15 -18.11 9.95
C VAL A 199 4.92 -18.27 8.64
N GLY A 200 4.99 -17.18 7.88
CA GLY A 200 5.80 -17.06 6.69
C GLY A 200 6.79 -15.90 6.81
N LYS A 201 7.84 -15.94 6.01
CA LYS A 201 8.89 -14.91 5.95
C LYS A 201 9.26 -14.64 4.50
N ILE A 202 9.38 -13.37 4.13
CA ILE A 202 9.86 -12.97 2.81
C ILE A 202 10.82 -11.77 2.92
N ARG A 203 11.83 -11.75 2.06
CA ARG A 203 12.77 -10.63 1.94
C ARG A 203 12.21 -9.58 0.99
N ILE A 204 12.23 -8.32 1.41
CA ILE A 204 11.76 -7.17 0.63
C ILE A 204 12.96 -6.25 0.35
N GLU A 205 13.28 -6.08 -0.93
CA GLU A 205 14.32 -5.16 -1.39
C GLU A 205 13.73 -3.79 -1.76
N ASP A 206 14.59 -2.77 -1.83
CA ASP A 206 14.29 -1.43 -2.35
C ASP A 206 13.01 -0.77 -1.76
N VAL A 207 12.83 -0.91 -0.45
CA VAL A 207 11.71 -0.34 0.33
C VAL A 207 12.18 0.44 1.55
N ASN A 208 13.38 0.14 2.07
CA ASN A 208 13.95 0.78 3.24
C ASN A 208 15.47 0.94 3.14
N ILE A 209 16.01 2.03 3.69
CA ILE A 209 17.44 2.25 3.95
C ILE A 209 17.65 2.80 5.38
N ASN A 210 18.89 2.82 5.88
CA ASN A 210 19.19 3.32 7.23
C ASN A 210 19.49 4.83 7.22
N ARG A 211 18.63 5.65 7.83
CA ARG A 211 18.76 7.12 7.89
C ARG A 211 19.80 7.63 8.90
N SER A 212 20.32 6.73 9.73
CA SER A 212 21.36 7.01 10.73
C SER A 212 22.50 5.99 10.66
N LEU A 213 22.89 5.61 9.43
CA LEU A 213 23.91 4.59 9.14
C LEU A 213 25.25 4.85 9.86
N TYR A 214 25.65 6.10 10.09
CA TYR A 214 26.85 6.42 10.88
C TYR A 214 26.73 6.00 12.36
N ALA A 215 25.53 6.12 12.97
CA ALA A 215 25.27 5.60 14.31
C ALA A 215 25.19 4.06 14.32
N TYR A 216 24.52 3.44 13.33
CA TYR A 216 24.54 1.98 13.18
C TYR A 216 25.97 1.44 13.09
N GLN A 217 26.89 2.14 12.41
CA GLN A 217 28.29 1.76 12.29
C GLN A 217 29.08 1.82 13.62
N ALA A 218 28.58 2.46 14.69
CA ALA A 218 29.19 2.39 16.01
C ALA A 218 29.00 1.02 16.70
N ASN A 219 27.96 0.26 16.32
CA ASN A 219 27.78 -1.10 16.83
C ASN A 219 29.01 -1.99 16.51
N PRO A 220 29.39 -2.94 17.39
CA PRO A 220 30.56 -3.78 17.22
C PRO A 220 30.61 -4.48 15.86
N LYS A 221 31.74 -4.39 15.16
CA LYS A 221 31.88 -5.02 13.83
C LYS A 221 31.60 -6.53 13.85
N SER A 222 32.02 -7.24 14.91
CA SER A 222 31.73 -8.66 15.13
C SER A 222 30.25 -8.99 15.40
N GLU A 223 29.41 -7.99 15.63
CA GLU A 223 27.95 -8.13 15.65
C GLU A 223 27.34 -7.75 14.30
N ARG A 224 27.77 -6.63 13.69
CA ARG A 224 27.31 -6.20 12.37
C ARG A 224 27.58 -7.24 11.28
N ASP A 225 28.75 -7.89 11.32
CA ASP A 225 29.16 -8.96 10.38
C ASP A 225 28.29 -10.24 10.45
N LYS A 226 27.30 -10.31 11.36
CA LYS A 226 26.30 -11.39 11.43
C LYS A 226 25.09 -11.15 10.52
N TYR A 227 24.91 -9.93 10.02
CA TYR A 227 23.74 -9.52 9.24
C TYR A 227 24.17 -9.10 7.84
N GLN A 228 23.34 -9.37 6.84
CA GLN A 228 23.60 -8.98 5.45
C GLN A 228 23.42 -7.47 5.23
N ASP A 229 22.54 -6.82 5.99
CA ASP A 229 22.07 -5.46 5.73
C ASP A 229 22.01 -4.60 7.01
N GLU A 230 22.15 -3.29 6.83
CA GLU A 230 22.06 -2.28 7.90
C GLU A 230 20.63 -1.86 8.27
N VAL A 231 19.62 -2.50 7.67
CA VAL A 231 18.20 -2.46 8.05
C VAL A 231 17.62 -3.88 8.06
N ASP A 232 16.51 -4.10 8.76
CA ASP A 232 15.79 -5.37 8.65
C ASP A 232 15.01 -5.45 7.32
N LYS A 233 15.40 -6.40 6.46
CA LYS A 233 14.81 -6.66 5.12
C LYS A 233 13.75 -7.76 5.11
N GLU A 234 13.53 -8.45 6.23
CA GLU A 234 12.59 -9.56 6.33
C GLU A 234 11.23 -9.08 6.84
N LEU A 235 10.17 -9.29 6.05
CA LEU A 235 8.79 -9.24 6.53
C LEU A 235 8.44 -10.61 7.12
N THR A 236 7.96 -10.63 8.35
CA THR A 236 7.35 -11.82 8.98
C THR A 236 5.83 -11.67 8.93
N MET A 237 5.12 -12.70 8.48
CA MET A 237 3.65 -12.75 8.39
C MET A 237 3.11 -13.88 9.26
N LEU A 238 2.10 -13.58 10.08
CA LEU A 238 1.26 -14.53 10.81
C LEU A 238 -0.10 -14.61 10.11
N LYS A 239 -0.45 -15.77 9.56
CA LYS A 239 -1.69 -16.03 8.81
C LYS A 239 -2.74 -16.69 9.70
N PHE A 240 -3.99 -16.23 9.62
CA PHE A 240 -5.12 -16.69 10.41
C PHE A 240 -6.07 -17.54 9.53
N THR A 241 -5.91 -18.87 9.51
CA THR A 241 -6.77 -19.79 8.73
C THR A 241 -7.96 -20.25 9.58
N ARG A 242 -9.19 -20.22 9.05
CA ARG A 242 -10.41 -20.64 9.76
C ARG A 242 -10.76 -22.11 9.49
N ASP A 243 -11.02 -22.90 10.55
CA ASP A 243 -11.22 -24.36 10.46
C ASP A 243 -12.53 -24.79 9.76
N SER A 244 -13.56 -23.95 9.77
CA SER A 244 -14.91 -24.31 9.26
C SER A 244 -14.96 -24.49 7.74
N ASP A 245 -14.09 -23.78 7.02
CA ASP A 245 -14.16 -23.56 5.58
C ASP A 245 -12.76 -23.42 4.93
N ASN A 246 -11.69 -23.39 5.72
CA ASN A 246 -10.29 -23.24 5.29
C ASN A 246 -10.00 -21.94 4.52
N LYS A 247 -10.87 -20.92 4.68
CA LYS A 247 -10.63 -19.53 4.25
C LYS A 247 -9.66 -18.86 5.23
N VAL A 248 -8.82 -17.95 4.71
CA VAL A 248 -7.98 -17.08 5.55
C VAL A 248 -8.82 -15.89 6.02
N ALA A 249 -8.90 -15.68 7.33
CA ALA A 249 -9.60 -14.55 7.93
C ALA A 249 -8.73 -13.29 8.00
N GLY A 250 -7.41 -13.42 8.07
CA GLY A 250 -6.53 -12.26 8.05
C GLY A 250 -5.06 -12.60 8.07
N VAL A 251 -4.25 -11.57 7.94
CA VAL A 251 -2.79 -11.63 8.12
C VAL A 251 -2.33 -10.49 9.00
N LEU A 252 -1.38 -10.77 9.90
CA LEU A 252 -0.70 -9.77 10.70
C LEU A 252 0.80 -9.85 10.38
N THR A 253 1.38 -8.73 9.94
CA THR A 253 2.76 -8.66 9.46
C THR A 253 3.60 -7.70 10.29
N TRP A 254 4.90 -7.99 10.41
CA TRP A 254 5.91 -7.12 11.00
C TRP A 254 7.01 -6.86 9.97
N PHE A 255 7.23 -5.58 9.65
CA PHE A 255 8.26 -5.15 8.72
C PHE A 255 8.68 -3.69 8.99
N SER A 256 9.98 -3.41 8.84
CA SER A 256 10.62 -2.16 9.26
C SER A 256 10.67 -1.12 8.15
N VAL A 257 9.69 -0.21 8.08
CA VAL A 257 9.75 0.96 7.18
C VAL A 257 8.94 2.10 7.79
N HIS A 258 9.57 3.26 7.96
CA HIS A 258 8.98 4.46 8.56
C HIS A 258 7.79 4.98 7.73
N GLY A 259 6.73 5.49 8.37
CA GLY A 259 5.54 6.03 7.68
C GLY A 259 5.71 7.50 7.27
N THR A 260 6.79 7.78 6.55
CA THR A 260 7.24 9.12 6.09
C THR A 260 7.52 9.13 4.59
N SER A 261 6.70 8.41 3.81
CA SER A 261 6.74 8.51 2.35
C SER A 261 5.97 9.73 1.83
N LEU A 262 4.92 10.13 2.54
CA LEU A 262 4.34 11.47 2.47
C LEU A 262 5.23 12.42 3.29
N TYR A 263 5.81 13.41 2.63
CA TYR A 263 6.79 14.33 3.21
C TYR A 263 6.14 15.34 4.17
N MET A 264 6.96 16.08 4.92
CA MET A 264 6.51 17.14 5.86
C MET A 264 5.58 18.20 5.24
N ASN A 265 5.66 18.44 3.93
CA ASN A 265 4.77 19.38 3.23
C ASN A 265 3.42 18.78 2.77
N ASN A 266 3.16 17.49 3.01
CA ASN A 266 1.83 16.91 2.81
C ASN A 266 0.85 17.40 3.89
N THR A 267 -0.35 17.79 3.45
CA THR A 267 -1.46 18.26 4.30
C THR A 267 -2.71 17.38 4.21
N LEU A 268 -2.68 16.27 3.47
CA LEU A 268 -3.80 15.33 3.35
C LEU A 268 -3.64 14.16 4.32
N VAL A 269 -4.73 13.76 4.97
CA VAL A 269 -4.74 12.61 5.88
C VAL A 269 -4.64 11.29 5.11
N ALA A 270 -3.75 10.40 5.55
CA ALA A 270 -3.56 9.07 4.98
C ALA A 270 -2.81 8.09 5.93
N GLY A 271 -2.94 6.78 5.70
CA GLY A 271 -2.22 5.74 6.45
C GLY A 271 -0.75 5.54 6.06
N ASP A 272 -0.21 6.42 5.20
CA ASP A 272 1.11 6.33 4.54
C ASP A 272 1.36 4.94 3.89
N ASN A 273 2.62 4.54 3.69
CA ASN A 273 2.97 3.36 2.90
C ASN A 273 2.39 2.05 3.47
N LYS A 274 2.20 1.94 4.79
CA LYS A 274 1.57 0.77 5.45
C LYS A 274 0.06 0.77 5.30
N GLY A 275 -0.61 1.94 5.30
CA GLY A 275 -2.02 2.06 4.95
C GLY A 275 -2.29 1.64 3.50
N VAL A 276 -1.43 2.06 2.57
CA VAL A 276 -1.44 1.59 1.16
C VAL A 276 -1.22 0.07 1.09
N SER A 277 -0.24 -0.49 1.80
CA SER A 277 0.00 -1.95 1.82
C SER A 277 -1.19 -2.75 2.34
N ALA A 278 -1.85 -2.25 3.40
CA ALA A 278 -3.03 -2.88 4.00
C ALA A 278 -4.23 -2.85 3.05
N TYR A 279 -4.54 -1.67 2.49
CA TYR A 279 -5.60 -1.48 1.50
C TYR A 279 -5.40 -2.38 0.27
N LEU A 280 -4.20 -2.39 -0.33
CA LEU A 280 -3.93 -3.21 -1.51
C LEU A 280 -4.11 -4.71 -1.26
N LEU A 281 -3.71 -5.22 -0.09
CA LEU A 281 -3.90 -6.63 0.26
C LEU A 281 -5.36 -6.96 0.64
N GLU A 282 -6.08 -6.02 1.26
CA GLU A 282 -7.51 -6.14 1.55
C GLU A 282 -8.36 -6.15 0.26
N GLN A 283 -7.96 -5.40 -0.76
CA GLN A 283 -8.60 -5.42 -2.08
C GLN A 283 -8.21 -6.65 -2.90
N SER A 284 -6.93 -7.08 -2.92
CA SER A 284 -6.47 -8.19 -3.79
C SER A 284 -7.13 -9.54 -3.50
N VAL A 285 -7.61 -9.75 -2.27
CA VAL A 285 -8.30 -10.98 -1.86
C VAL A 285 -9.82 -10.86 -1.81
N ARG A 286 -10.38 -9.66 -2.00
CA ARG A 286 -11.82 -9.36 -1.92
C ARG A 286 -12.59 -10.19 -2.95
N GLY A 287 -13.62 -10.91 -2.50
CA GLY A 287 -14.43 -11.80 -3.36
C GLY A 287 -13.73 -13.09 -3.81
N THR A 288 -12.48 -13.35 -3.42
CA THR A 288 -11.80 -14.61 -3.73
C THR A 288 -12.34 -15.76 -2.87
N ASN A 289 -12.23 -17.00 -3.39
CA ASN A 289 -12.60 -18.19 -2.62
C ASN A 289 -11.64 -18.52 -1.46
N GLY A 290 -10.45 -17.90 -1.42
CA GLY A 290 -9.39 -18.21 -0.45
C GLY A 290 -9.40 -17.36 0.83
N ALA A 291 -10.00 -16.17 0.81
CA ALA A 291 -10.14 -15.28 1.96
C ALA A 291 -11.60 -15.24 2.46
N THR A 292 -11.81 -14.79 3.70
CA THR A 292 -13.15 -14.45 4.19
C THR A 292 -13.58 -13.07 3.69
N ASP A 293 -14.88 -12.83 3.68
CA ASP A 293 -15.46 -11.60 3.12
C ASP A 293 -15.19 -10.38 4.05
N ASP A 294 -14.84 -10.67 5.30
CA ASP A 294 -14.41 -9.76 6.38
C ASP A 294 -12.88 -9.73 6.60
N PHE A 295 -12.08 -10.07 5.57
CA PHE A 295 -10.62 -10.18 5.69
C PHE A 295 -9.92 -8.89 6.13
N VAL A 296 -8.88 -9.03 6.99
CA VAL A 296 -8.11 -7.90 7.55
C VAL A 296 -6.59 -8.10 7.34
N ALA A 297 -5.90 -7.05 6.86
CA ALA A 297 -4.45 -7.05 6.63
C ALA A 297 -3.71 -6.07 7.56
N GLY A 298 -3.12 -6.58 8.65
CA GLY A 298 -2.35 -5.78 9.60
C GLY A 298 -0.89 -5.61 9.14
N PHE A 299 -0.45 -4.36 8.97
CA PHE A 299 0.94 -4.02 8.67
C PHE A 299 1.63 -3.33 9.85
N SER A 300 1.94 -4.08 10.90
CA SER A 300 2.67 -3.57 12.06
C SER A 300 4.04 -3.01 11.68
N GLN A 301 4.49 -2.02 12.42
CA GLN A 301 5.90 -1.66 12.49
C GLN A 301 6.76 -2.75 13.14
N ALA A 302 8.07 -2.65 12.92
CA ALA A 302 9.08 -3.46 13.59
C ALA A 302 10.26 -2.59 14.08
N ALA A 303 11.43 -2.66 13.44
CA ALA A 303 12.59 -1.80 13.77
C ALA A 303 12.48 -0.44 13.05
N VAL A 304 11.51 0.38 13.46
CA VAL A 304 11.11 1.58 12.71
C VAL A 304 12.12 2.74 12.78
N ALA A 305 12.89 2.85 13.88
CA ALA A 305 13.49 4.12 14.32
C ALA A 305 14.60 4.68 13.42
N ASP A 306 15.46 3.82 12.88
CA ASP A 306 16.59 4.20 12.02
C ASP A 306 16.35 3.84 10.54
N THR A 307 15.16 3.34 10.21
CA THR A 307 14.74 3.09 8.82
C THR A 307 14.10 4.32 8.21
N THR A 308 14.15 4.43 6.88
CA THR A 308 13.37 5.38 6.08
C THR A 308 12.87 4.73 4.79
N PRO A 309 11.66 5.07 4.31
CA PRO A 309 11.18 4.71 2.97
C PRO A 309 11.87 5.49 1.83
N ASN A 310 12.68 6.48 2.16
CA ASN A 310 13.28 7.41 1.21
C ASN A 310 14.57 6.82 0.60
N VAL A 311 14.38 5.77 -0.21
CA VAL A 311 15.41 4.85 -0.70
C VAL A 311 16.45 5.45 -1.66
N GLU A 312 16.19 6.60 -2.28
CA GLU A 312 17.21 7.29 -3.11
C GLU A 312 18.32 7.96 -2.27
N GLY A 313 18.17 7.97 -0.93
CA GLY A 313 19.13 8.55 0.01
C GLY A 313 18.83 10.00 0.35
N ALA A 314 19.72 10.61 1.14
CA ALA A 314 19.59 11.98 1.62
C ALA A 314 20.49 12.95 0.84
N TRP A 315 19.90 14.04 0.35
CA TRP A 315 20.52 14.95 -0.61
C TRP A 315 20.26 16.43 -0.26
N CYS A 316 21.16 17.28 -0.76
CA CYS A 316 21.17 18.70 -0.53
C CYS A 316 20.31 19.48 -1.55
N GLU A 317 19.40 20.28 -1.01
CA GLU A 317 18.39 21.03 -1.75
C GLU A 317 18.69 22.55 -1.78
N ASP A 318 19.88 22.91 -1.32
CA ASP A 318 20.52 24.24 -1.45
C ASP A 318 20.98 24.58 -2.89
N GLY A 319 20.67 23.72 -3.85
CA GLY A 319 21.11 23.82 -5.25
C GLY A 319 22.48 23.20 -5.54
N SER A 320 23.17 22.63 -4.55
CA SER A 320 24.45 21.93 -4.77
C SER A 320 24.30 20.56 -5.44
N GLY A 321 23.16 19.89 -5.23
CA GLY A 321 22.91 18.53 -5.73
C GLY A 321 23.81 17.44 -5.13
N GLN A 322 24.47 17.73 -4.00
CA GLN A 322 25.34 16.77 -3.30
C GLN A 322 24.54 15.87 -2.36
N GLN A 323 25.11 14.74 -1.95
CA GLN A 323 24.59 13.97 -0.81
C GLN A 323 24.88 14.75 0.49
N CYS A 324 24.02 14.63 1.50
CA CYS A 324 24.28 15.25 2.80
C CYS A 324 25.52 14.67 3.49
N ASP A 325 26.11 15.40 4.45
CA ASP A 325 27.21 14.85 5.25
C ASP A 325 26.77 13.59 6.01
N PHE A 326 27.58 12.55 5.90
CA PHE A 326 27.29 11.21 6.40
C PHE A 326 27.14 11.14 7.93
N LYS A 327 27.72 12.07 8.70
CA LYS A 327 27.76 12.05 10.16
C LYS A 327 26.66 12.89 10.78
N ASP A 328 26.53 14.14 10.34
CA ASP A 328 25.61 15.12 10.94
C ASP A 328 24.34 15.38 10.11
N ALA A 329 24.24 14.77 8.93
CA ALA A 329 23.17 14.95 7.94
C ALA A 329 23.00 16.40 7.46
N THR A 330 24.07 17.21 7.45
CA THR A 330 23.97 18.60 7.00
C THR A 330 24.38 18.83 5.54
N CYS A 331 23.90 19.95 5.00
CA CYS A 331 24.25 20.52 3.71
C CYS A 331 24.87 21.90 3.93
N GLY A 332 26.15 22.07 3.57
CA GLY A 332 26.91 23.27 3.91
C GLY A 332 27.02 23.56 5.42
N GLY A 333 26.76 22.57 6.28
CA GLY A 333 26.68 22.75 7.73
C GLY A 333 25.30 23.15 8.30
N LYS A 334 24.22 23.08 7.49
CA LYS A 334 22.81 23.30 7.90
C LYS A 334 21.96 22.04 7.73
N ILE A 335 20.93 21.86 8.54
CA ILE A 335 20.06 20.66 8.48
C ILE A 335 18.82 20.88 7.60
N GLU A 336 18.36 22.12 7.50
CA GLU A 336 17.10 22.56 6.88
C GLU A 336 17.01 22.30 5.36
N THR A 337 18.10 21.87 4.71
CA THR A 337 18.17 21.58 3.27
C THR A 337 18.66 20.16 2.96
N CYS A 338 18.73 19.28 3.96
CA CYS A 338 19.01 17.85 3.76
C CYS A 338 17.70 17.05 3.79
N HIS A 339 17.28 16.55 2.63
CA HIS A 339 16.05 15.75 2.51
C HIS A 339 16.33 14.35 1.95
N GLY A 340 15.68 13.35 2.56
CA GLY A 340 15.55 12.00 2.03
C GLY A 340 14.61 11.99 0.83
N ARG A 341 14.95 11.23 -0.21
CA ARG A 341 14.19 11.15 -1.45
C ARG A 341 13.57 9.76 -1.67
N GLY A 342 12.24 9.70 -1.83
CA GLY A 342 11.53 8.49 -2.23
C GLY A 342 11.55 8.27 -3.76
N PRO A 343 11.09 7.11 -4.27
CA PRO A 343 11.28 6.66 -5.67
C PRO A 343 10.68 7.53 -6.80
N PHE A 344 9.96 8.59 -6.45
CA PHE A 344 9.37 9.55 -7.40
C PHE A 344 9.65 11.00 -6.96
N TRP A 345 10.85 11.26 -6.45
CA TRP A 345 11.28 12.61 -6.11
C TRP A 345 11.26 13.57 -7.31
N GLY A 346 11.03 14.86 -7.03
CA GLY A 346 10.89 15.92 -8.03
C GLY A 346 9.45 16.17 -8.48
N LEU A 347 8.50 15.31 -8.07
CA LEU A 347 7.08 15.60 -8.17
C LEU A 347 6.65 16.56 -7.05
N ASN A 348 5.77 17.50 -7.39
CA ASN A 348 5.15 18.43 -6.43
C ASN A 348 3.81 17.85 -5.93
N ASP A 349 3.87 16.67 -5.31
CA ASP A 349 2.73 15.85 -4.90
C ASP A 349 2.74 15.49 -3.39
N GLY A 350 3.60 16.14 -2.60
CA GLY A 350 3.79 15.85 -1.18
C GLY A 350 4.41 14.47 -0.90
N GLY A 351 4.96 13.78 -1.90
CA GLY A 351 5.43 12.40 -1.78
C GLY A 351 4.36 11.34 -2.08
N THR A 352 3.16 11.73 -2.53
CA THR A 352 2.03 10.82 -2.82
C THR A 352 2.45 9.61 -3.66
N LYS A 353 3.16 9.82 -4.77
CA LYS A 353 3.56 8.72 -5.66
C LYS A 353 4.70 7.87 -5.08
N SER A 354 5.59 8.45 -4.29
CA SER A 354 6.58 7.70 -3.50
C SER A 354 5.88 6.81 -2.46
N CYS A 355 4.87 7.33 -1.77
CA CYS A 355 4.07 6.59 -0.78
C CYS A 355 3.31 5.42 -1.39
N TRP A 356 2.63 5.65 -2.52
CA TRP A 356 1.99 4.59 -3.28
C TRP A 356 2.98 3.50 -3.67
N GLU A 357 4.14 3.88 -4.21
CA GLU A 357 5.13 2.93 -4.72
C GLU A 357 5.78 2.09 -3.61
N ILE A 358 6.18 2.71 -2.49
CA ILE A 358 6.74 1.98 -1.34
C ILE A 358 5.69 1.02 -0.76
N GLY A 359 4.44 1.48 -0.61
CA GLY A 359 3.33 0.64 -0.15
C GLY A 359 3.03 -0.53 -1.10
N ARG A 360 3.05 -0.28 -2.42
CA ARG A 360 2.88 -1.29 -3.49
C ARG A 360 4.00 -2.32 -3.51
N ARG A 361 5.26 -1.92 -3.27
CA ARG A 361 6.42 -2.83 -3.15
C ARG A 361 6.29 -3.77 -1.96
N VAL A 362 5.88 -3.25 -0.80
CA VAL A 362 5.60 -4.06 0.40
C VAL A 362 4.43 -5.02 0.14
N PHE A 363 3.31 -4.51 -0.40
CA PHE A 363 2.15 -5.30 -0.81
C PHE A 363 2.55 -6.46 -1.72
N LYS A 364 3.31 -6.20 -2.80
CA LYS A 364 3.67 -7.23 -3.80
C LYS A 364 4.44 -8.41 -3.20
N GLN A 365 5.24 -8.20 -2.15
CA GLN A 365 5.91 -9.30 -1.45
C GLN A 365 5.02 -9.95 -0.39
N ALA A 366 4.16 -9.18 0.29
CA ALA A 366 3.18 -9.73 1.24
C ALA A 366 2.13 -10.62 0.55
N ASP A 367 1.59 -10.20 -0.60
CA ASP A 367 0.65 -10.94 -1.44
C ASP A 367 1.28 -12.24 -1.98
N LYS A 368 2.52 -12.14 -2.50
CA LYS A 368 3.32 -13.32 -2.89
C LYS A 368 3.51 -14.30 -1.72
N LEU A 369 3.88 -13.80 -0.54
CA LEU A 369 4.06 -14.65 0.65
C LEU A 369 2.74 -15.28 1.10
N TYR A 370 1.63 -14.54 1.05
CA TYR A 370 0.29 -15.03 1.33
C TYR A 370 -0.09 -16.18 0.37
N GLY A 371 0.16 -16.05 -0.93
CA GLY A 371 -0.03 -17.12 -1.91
C GLY A 371 0.83 -18.36 -1.63
N GLN A 372 2.10 -18.18 -1.26
CA GLN A 372 2.99 -19.27 -0.82
C GLN A 372 2.45 -19.97 0.45
N MET A 373 1.99 -19.21 1.44
CA MET A 373 1.39 -19.73 2.67
C MET A 373 0.01 -20.36 2.47
N GLN A 374 -0.72 -20.04 1.39
CA GLN A 374 -1.90 -20.78 0.95
C GLN A 374 -1.52 -22.10 0.26
N GLY A 375 -0.47 -22.09 -0.56
CA GLY A 375 0.08 -23.29 -1.22
C GLY A 375 0.68 -24.32 -0.26
N GLY A 376 1.14 -23.87 0.92
CA GLY A 376 1.61 -24.74 2.01
C GLY A 376 2.99 -24.40 2.58
N ASP A 377 3.66 -23.35 2.12
CA ASP A 377 5.03 -22.99 2.53
C ASP A 377 5.13 -22.38 3.95
N GLY A 378 4.02 -22.24 4.68
CA GLY A 378 3.98 -21.65 6.03
C GLY A 378 4.36 -22.62 7.15
N VAL A 379 5.14 -22.16 8.13
CA VAL A 379 5.50 -22.93 9.33
C VAL A 379 4.34 -22.86 10.33
N PRO A 380 3.71 -23.98 10.75
CA PRO A 380 2.62 -23.94 11.72
C PRO A 380 3.10 -23.44 13.09
N VAL A 381 2.25 -22.66 13.77
CA VAL A 381 2.44 -22.34 15.20
C VAL A 381 2.01 -23.57 16.01
N THR A 382 2.80 -23.93 17.03
CA THR A 382 2.58 -25.13 17.84
C THR A 382 2.69 -24.83 19.33
N GLY A 383 1.93 -25.56 20.15
CA GLY A 383 1.76 -25.32 21.58
C GLY A 383 0.50 -24.53 21.88
N LYS A 384 -0.29 -24.99 22.85
CA LYS A 384 -1.63 -24.45 23.14
C LYS A 384 -1.67 -23.13 23.92
N SER A 385 -0.63 -22.81 24.69
CA SER A 385 -0.64 -21.69 25.63
C SER A 385 -0.84 -20.35 24.90
N VAL A 386 -1.84 -19.56 25.32
CA VAL A 386 -2.08 -18.20 24.82
C VAL A 386 -2.05 -17.23 25.99
N LEU A 387 -0.95 -16.48 26.13
CA LEU A 387 -0.68 -15.66 27.31
C LEU A 387 -0.21 -14.25 26.94
N GLY A 388 -0.56 -13.29 27.79
CA GLY A 388 0.02 -11.96 27.81
C GLY A 388 0.35 -11.55 29.24
N TYR A 389 1.32 -10.66 29.42
CA TYR A 389 1.49 -9.93 30.67
C TYR A 389 1.71 -8.44 30.41
N HIS A 390 1.37 -7.65 31.41
CA HIS A 390 1.72 -6.24 31.49
C HIS A 390 2.32 -5.91 32.86
N SER A 391 3.33 -5.05 32.85
CA SER A 391 3.82 -4.29 33.99
C SER A 391 4.06 -2.86 33.52
N PHE A 392 3.63 -1.86 34.27
CA PHE A 392 4.30 -0.56 34.19
C PHE A 392 5.67 -0.66 34.87
N GLN A 393 6.65 0.12 34.41
CA GLN A 393 7.91 0.33 35.12
C GLN A 393 8.26 1.82 35.10
N ASP A 394 8.69 2.35 36.24
CA ASP A 394 9.26 3.70 36.32
C ASP A 394 10.74 3.65 35.92
N PHE A 395 11.09 4.32 34.83
CA PHE A 395 12.45 4.43 34.28
C PHE A 395 13.21 5.65 34.82
N SER A 396 12.67 6.44 35.76
CA SER A 396 13.39 7.61 36.31
C SER A 396 14.66 7.26 37.08
N ASP A 397 14.72 6.10 37.75
CA ASP A 397 15.90 5.62 38.48
C ASP A 397 15.96 4.08 38.57
N PHE A 398 15.49 3.36 37.53
CA PHE A 398 15.48 1.89 37.55
C PHE A 398 16.90 1.33 37.44
N ALA A 399 17.39 0.75 38.54
CA ALA A 399 18.72 0.15 38.66
C ALA A 399 18.67 -1.38 38.60
N PHE A 400 19.55 -1.96 37.78
CA PHE A 400 19.58 -3.39 37.45
C PHE A 400 21.02 -3.86 37.19
N GLN A 401 21.20 -5.14 36.86
CA GLN A 401 22.52 -5.70 36.49
C GLN A 401 22.53 -6.08 35.01
N LEU A 402 23.61 -5.71 34.32
CA LEU A 402 23.93 -6.21 32.98
C LEU A 402 24.40 -7.67 33.05
N PRO A 403 24.33 -8.45 31.95
CA PRO A 403 24.79 -9.85 31.92
C PRO A 403 26.26 -10.07 32.33
N ASN A 404 27.10 -9.03 32.30
CA ASN A 404 28.49 -9.07 32.75
C ASN A 404 28.68 -8.80 34.26
N GLY A 405 27.60 -8.64 35.04
CA GLY A 405 27.63 -8.33 36.46
C GLY A 405 27.93 -6.86 36.80
N THR A 406 27.92 -5.96 35.82
CA THR A 406 28.02 -4.51 36.05
C THR A 406 26.64 -3.94 36.34
N SER A 407 26.54 -3.08 37.36
CA SER A 407 25.30 -2.36 37.65
C SER A 407 25.06 -1.25 36.62
N ALA A 408 23.86 -1.21 36.05
CA ALA A 408 23.38 -0.16 35.16
C ALA A 408 22.10 0.48 35.74
N LYS A 409 21.73 1.65 35.21
CA LYS A 409 20.43 2.25 35.50
C LYS A 409 19.93 3.13 34.35
N THR A 410 18.63 3.36 34.33
CA THR A 410 17.95 4.35 33.48
C THR A 410 17.92 5.73 34.15
N CYS A 411 17.40 6.73 33.44
CA CYS A 411 17.38 8.14 33.83
C CYS A 411 15.99 8.77 33.63
N PRO A 412 15.66 9.89 34.33
CA PRO A 412 14.45 10.66 34.04
C PRO A 412 14.51 11.19 32.60
N ALA A 413 13.37 11.11 31.89
CA ALA A 413 13.29 11.33 30.45
C ALA A 413 13.87 12.69 30.02
N ALA A 414 14.84 12.70 29.10
CA ALA A 414 15.43 13.94 28.60
C ALA A 414 15.78 13.87 27.11
N PHE A 415 15.55 14.98 26.41
CA PHE A 415 15.83 15.13 24.99
C PHE A 415 17.20 15.79 24.77
N GLY A 416 17.98 15.26 23.84
CA GLY A 416 19.28 15.81 23.44
C GLY A 416 19.17 16.99 22.50
N TYR A 417 20.27 17.70 22.23
CA TYR A 417 20.30 18.77 21.20
C TYR A 417 19.87 18.24 19.83
N SER A 418 20.36 17.06 19.43
CA SER A 418 20.00 16.40 18.17
C SER A 418 18.53 16.00 18.02
N PHE A 419 17.70 16.05 19.06
CA PHE A 419 16.23 15.93 18.90
C PHE A 419 15.65 17.13 18.13
N ALA A 420 16.17 18.33 18.36
CA ALA A 420 15.72 19.53 17.64
C ALA A 420 16.28 19.64 16.20
N ALA A 421 17.19 18.75 15.81
CA ALA A 421 17.71 18.66 14.45
C ALA A 421 16.79 17.89 13.48
N GLY A 422 15.78 17.15 13.97
CA GLY A 422 14.96 16.28 13.12
C GLY A 422 15.77 15.19 12.41
N THR A 423 15.21 14.65 11.33
CA THR A 423 15.85 13.60 10.52
C THR A 423 15.92 14.00 9.04
N THR A 424 16.53 13.17 8.19
CA THR A 424 16.49 13.38 6.73
C THR A 424 15.07 13.30 6.16
N ASP A 425 14.15 12.59 6.84
CA ASP A 425 12.76 12.46 6.38
C ASP A 425 11.92 13.70 6.68
N GLY A 426 12.42 14.55 7.60
CA GLY A 426 11.80 15.76 8.10
C GLY A 426 12.78 16.49 9.02
N PRO A 427 13.58 17.43 8.50
CA PRO A 427 14.62 18.11 9.27
C PRO A 427 14.03 19.14 10.22
N GLY A 428 14.76 19.40 11.30
CA GLY A 428 14.44 20.44 12.26
C GLY A 428 14.83 21.84 11.77
N TYR A 429 14.78 22.79 12.69
CA TYR A 429 15.05 24.21 12.43
C TYR A 429 16.12 24.78 13.39
N PHE A 430 16.62 25.98 13.10
CA PHE A 430 17.46 26.79 13.99
C PHE A 430 18.92 26.30 14.13
N ASP A 431 19.50 25.79 13.05
CA ASP A 431 20.92 25.39 12.95
C ASP A 431 21.35 24.23 13.89
N PHE A 432 20.40 23.48 14.48
CA PHE A 432 20.68 22.24 15.21
C PHE A 432 21.21 21.14 14.26
N LYS A 433 22.01 20.22 14.78
CA LYS A 433 22.67 19.15 14.00
C LYS A 433 22.48 17.79 14.66
N GLN A 434 22.53 16.73 13.86
CA GLN A 434 22.65 15.37 14.40
C GLN A 434 24.11 15.09 14.78
N GLY A 435 24.33 14.29 15.82
CA GLY A 435 25.68 14.01 16.33
C GLY A 435 26.30 15.16 17.14
N ASP A 436 25.51 16.16 17.56
CA ASP A 436 25.99 17.24 18.41
C ASP A 436 26.28 16.73 19.84
N SER A 437 27.56 16.80 20.23
CA SER A 437 28.04 16.47 21.58
C SER A 437 27.92 17.64 22.58
N GLY A 438 27.38 18.78 22.16
CA GLY A 438 27.17 19.99 22.97
C GLY A 438 28.10 21.16 22.62
N GLU A 439 28.53 21.30 21.37
CA GLU A 439 29.31 22.46 20.89
C GLU A 439 28.32 23.56 20.42
N PRO A 440 28.22 24.72 21.11
CA PRO A 440 27.07 25.62 20.98
C PRO A 440 27.17 26.61 19.80
N ASP A 441 27.18 26.09 18.57
CA ASP A 441 26.72 26.84 17.38
C ASP A 441 25.18 26.88 17.29
N ALA A 442 24.49 25.91 17.92
CA ALA A 442 23.04 25.92 18.06
C ALA A 442 22.57 27.20 18.77
N SER A 443 21.66 27.94 18.12
CA SER A 443 21.39 29.37 18.34
C SER A 443 21.45 29.85 19.80
N PRO A 444 22.15 30.97 20.11
CA PRO A 444 22.18 31.59 21.44
C PRO A 444 20.80 31.92 22.04
N PHE A 445 19.76 31.99 21.19
CA PHE A 445 18.37 32.08 21.61
C PHE A 445 17.90 30.81 22.35
N TRP A 446 18.17 29.62 21.83
CA TRP A 446 17.76 28.36 22.46
C TRP A 446 18.51 28.09 23.76
N ALA A 447 19.81 28.43 23.81
CA ALA A 447 20.60 28.44 25.05
C ALA A 447 20.14 29.49 26.08
N LEU A 448 19.18 30.36 25.74
CA LEU A 448 18.49 31.27 26.66
C LEU A 448 17.09 30.75 27.02
N VAL A 449 16.34 30.21 26.05
CA VAL A 449 15.00 29.62 26.26
C VAL A 449 15.06 28.39 27.18
N SER A 450 16.05 27.51 27.03
CA SER A 450 16.22 26.35 27.92
C SER A 450 16.47 26.73 29.39
N LYS A 451 16.98 27.95 29.65
CA LYS A 451 17.17 28.49 31.01
C LYS A 451 15.89 29.06 31.63
N PHE A 452 14.84 29.29 30.83
CA PHE A 452 13.48 29.58 31.31
C PHE A 452 12.66 28.29 31.51
N LEU A 453 13.09 27.17 30.92
CA LEU A 453 12.68 25.83 31.32
C LEU A 453 13.49 25.37 32.56
N ARG A 454 13.21 24.17 33.04
CA ARG A 454 13.97 23.56 34.15
C ARG A 454 15.40 23.27 33.69
N ASN A 455 16.39 23.74 34.45
CA ASN A 455 17.79 23.39 34.22
C ASN A 455 18.03 21.99 34.81
N PRO A 456 18.63 21.04 34.05
CA PRO A 456 18.83 19.67 34.51
C PRO A 456 19.83 19.59 35.67
N THR A 457 19.68 18.56 36.50
CA THR A 457 20.56 18.34 37.66
C THR A 457 21.92 17.77 37.24
N LYS A 458 22.95 17.88 38.10
CA LYS A 458 24.27 17.29 37.80
C LYS A 458 24.19 15.77 37.71
N GLU A 459 23.35 15.20 38.57
CA GLU A 459 23.05 13.79 38.71
C GLU A 459 22.40 13.25 37.44
N GLN A 460 21.48 14.02 36.84
CA GLN A 460 20.82 13.68 35.58
C GLN A 460 21.73 13.89 34.35
N VAL A 461 22.51 14.98 34.30
CA VAL A 461 23.53 15.18 33.24
C VAL A 461 24.55 14.04 33.25
N ALA A 462 24.97 13.59 34.44
CA ALA A 462 25.84 12.42 34.57
C ALA A 462 25.16 11.11 34.15
N CYS A 463 23.85 10.97 34.38
CA CYS A 463 23.07 9.79 33.99
C CYS A 463 22.84 9.72 32.46
N GLN A 464 22.45 10.84 31.85
CA GLN A 464 22.16 10.94 30.41
C GLN A 464 23.43 10.96 29.53
N SER A 465 24.61 11.15 30.13
CA SER A 465 25.90 11.22 29.43
C SER A 465 26.10 10.09 28.40
N PRO A 466 26.59 10.37 27.17
CA PRO A 466 27.14 11.65 26.69
C PRO A 466 26.12 12.69 26.19
N LYS A 467 24.80 12.44 26.24
CA LYS A 467 23.78 13.36 25.70
C LYS A 467 23.87 14.79 26.29
N PRO A 468 24.02 15.84 25.46
CA PRO A 468 23.80 17.21 25.89
C PRO A 468 22.28 17.45 26.03
N ILE A 469 21.78 17.58 27.25
CA ILE A 469 20.33 17.77 27.50
C ILE A 469 19.87 19.14 26.99
N LEU A 470 18.90 19.13 26.07
CA LEU A 470 18.16 20.31 25.61
C LEU A 470 16.88 20.54 26.42
N ILE A 471 16.13 19.47 26.73
CA ILE A 471 14.86 19.52 27.46
C ILE A 471 14.83 18.47 28.58
N ASP A 472 14.70 18.94 29.82
CA ASP A 472 14.57 18.17 31.06
C ASP A 472 13.11 17.66 31.28
N ALA A 473 12.56 16.90 30.33
CA ALA A 473 11.12 16.69 30.23
C ALA A 473 10.51 15.79 31.34
N GLY A 474 11.20 14.71 31.74
CA GLY A 474 10.74 13.76 32.76
C GLY A 474 10.69 14.32 34.18
N GLU A 475 11.18 15.54 34.35
CA GLU A 475 11.31 16.26 35.62
C GLU A 475 10.49 17.57 35.62
N ILE A 476 9.71 17.81 34.55
CA ILE A 476 8.75 18.92 34.46
C ILE A 476 7.31 18.36 34.51
N THR A 477 6.57 18.79 35.53
CA THR A 477 5.21 18.35 35.87
C THR A 477 4.17 19.47 35.82
N LEU A 478 4.55 20.65 35.32
CA LEU A 478 3.66 21.79 35.07
C LEU A 478 3.65 22.12 33.57
N PRO A 479 2.48 22.30 32.93
CA PRO A 479 1.13 22.21 33.47
C PRO A 479 0.71 20.79 33.92
N TYR A 480 1.32 19.76 33.32
CA TYR A 480 1.25 18.34 33.67
C TYR A 480 2.56 17.69 33.19
N ALA A 481 2.69 16.35 33.21
CA ALA A 481 3.93 15.67 32.82
C ALA A 481 4.29 15.87 31.34
N TRP A 482 5.55 16.25 31.05
CA TRP A 482 5.99 16.50 29.67
C TRP A 482 6.37 15.23 28.90
N ALA A 483 6.92 14.21 29.57
CA ALA A 483 7.33 12.95 28.96
C ALA A 483 7.08 11.75 29.91
N PRO A 484 6.96 10.51 29.40
CA PRO A 484 6.80 9.33 30.23
C PRO A 484 8.12 8.97 30.96
N ASN A 485 8.12 9.02 32.30
CA ASN A 485 9.05 8.20 33.10
C ASN A 485 8.47 6.79 33.34
N ILE A 486 7.16 6.67 33.47
CA ILE A 486 6.47 5.39 33.61
C ILE A 486 6.14 4.87 32.20
N VAL A 487 6.65 3.69 31.86
CA VAL A 487 6.53 3.05 30.54
C VAL A 487 5.92 1.65 30.64
N ASP A 488 5.36 1.18 29.54
CA ASP A 488 4.78 -0.16 29.42
C ASP A 488 5.83 -1.23 29.13
N ILE A 489 5.81 -2.32 29.90
CA ILE A 489 6.48 -3.58 29.62
C ILE A 489 5.41 -4.62 29.33
N GLN A 490 5.27 -5.04 28.07
CA GLN A 490 4.31 -6.07 27.66
C GLN A 490 4.93 -7.05 26.66
N MET A 491 4.62 -8.32 26.84
CA MET A 491 4.85 -9.37 25.84
C MET A 491 3.62 -10.27 25.73
N LEU A 492 3.40 -10.79 24.52
CA LEU A 492 2.35 -11.76 24.20
C LEU A 492 2.98 -13.05 23.65
N ARG A 493 2.32 -14.19 23.88
CA ARG A 493 2.72 -15.52 23.42
C ARG A 493 1.51 -16.27 22.87
N VAL A 494 1.67 -16.91 21.72
CA VAL A 494 0.84 -18.04 21.28
C VAL A 494 1.75 -19.17 20.84
N GLY A 495 1.69 -20.32 21.54
CA GLY A 495 2.51 -21.48 21.20
C GLY A 495 4.01 -21.19 21.23
N ASN A 496 4.69 -21.29 20.09
CA ASN A 496 6.10 -20.92 19.91
C ASN A 496 6.32 -19.51 19.33
N PHE A 497 5.25 -18.74 19.10
CA PHE A 497 5.31 -17.37 18.60
C PHE A 497 5.24 -16.36 19.77
N PHE A 498 6.16 -15.38 19.78
CA PHE A 498 6.32 -14.38 20.82
C PHE A 498 6.36 -12.97 20.23
N ILE A 499 5.58 -12.06 20.82
CA ILE A 499 5.50 -10.65 20.41
C ILE A 499 6.02 -9.77 21.54
N ILE A 500 7.09 -9.03 21.28
CA ILE A 500 7.52 -7.89 22.10
C ILE A 500 6.68 -6.69 21.70
N VAL A 501 5.95 -6.08 22.65
CA VAL A 501 5.19 -4.85 22.41
C VAL A 501 6.04 -3.67 22.87
N SER A 502 6.69 -3.01 21.92
CA SER A 502 7.69 -1.97 22.20
C SER A 502 7.05 -0.61 22.44
N ALA A 503 7.27 -0.04 23.62
CA ALA A 503 6.92 1.34 23.94
C ALA A 503 7.71 2.37 23.08
N PRO A 504 9.04 2.25 22.92
CA PRO A 504 9.80 3.10 22.02
C PRO A 504 9.82 2.56 20.58
N GLU A 505 10.16 3.45 19.65
CA GLU A 505 10.69 3.11 18.34
C GLU A 505 12.06 2.45 18.49
N LEU A 506 12.23 1.23 17.94
CA LEU A 506 13.49 0.49 18.00
C LEU A 506 14.34 0.75 16.76
N THR A 507 15.64 1.02 16.95
CA THR A 507 16.61 0.93 15.85
C THR A 507 16.80 -0.52 15.41
N THR A 508 17.36 -0.69 14.22
CA THR A 508 17.67 -1.99 13.62
C THR A 508 18.46 -2.87 14.57
N MET A 509 19.55 -2.37 15.18
CA MET A 509 20.32 -3.19 16.11
C MET A 509 19.65 -3.37 17.47
N SER A 510 18.88 -2.39 17.97
CA SER A 510 18.05 -2.55 19.18
C SER A 510 17.03 -3.68 19.03
N SER A 511 16.29 -3.70 17.92
CA SER A 511 15.35 -4.78 17.60
C SER A 511 16.04 -6.14 17.49
N ARG A 512 17.17 -6.21 16.77
CA ARG A 512 17.97 -7.44 16.65
C ARG A 512 18.43 -7.96 18.00
N ARG A 513 18.99 -7.09 18.86
CA ARG A 513 19.43 -7.45 20.23
C ARG A 513 18.27 -7.90 21.10
N TRP A 514 17.17 -7.17 21.16
CA TRP A 514 16.03 -7.52 22.02
C TRP A 514 15.35 -8.82 21.59
N ARG A 515 15.07 -8.99 20.29
CA ARG A 515 14.50 -10.24 19.74
C ARG A 515 15.44 -11.44 20.01
N LYS A 516 16.76 -11.26 19.84
CA LYS A 516 17.73 -12.30 20.16
C LYS A 516 17.79 -12.62 21.66
N SER A 517 17.81 -11.63 22.55
CA SER A 517 17.88 -11.87 24.00
C SER A 517 16.67 -12.66 24.51
N ILE A 518 15.47 -12.41 23.96
CA ILE A 518 14.30 -13.24 24.25
C ILE A 518 14.47 -14.66 23.69
N SER A 519 14.93 -14.82 22.45
CA SER A 519 15.14 -16.14 21.84
C SER A 519 16.17 -16.98 22.62
N ASP A 520 17.27 -16.37 23.05
CA ASP A 520 18.33 -17.04 23.82
C ASP A 520 17.83 -17.44 25.22
N GLU A 521 17.12 -16.54 25.91
CA GLU A 521 16.55 -16.80 27.24
C GLU A 521 15.45 -17.89 27.20
N ILE A 522 14.70 -18.03 26.10
CA ILE A 522 13.76 -19.16 25.91
C ILE A 522 14.52 -20.50 25.86
N GLU A 523 15.62 -20.58 25.08
CA GLU A 523 16.40 -21.81 24.93
C GLU A 523 17.17 -22.17 26.22
N ASP A 524 17.78 -21.19 26.90
CA ASP A 524 18.46 -21.41 28.19
C ASP A 524 17.50 -21.87 29.30
N ARG A 525 16.19 -21.61 29.16
CA ARG A 525 15.11 -22.10 30.05
C ARG A 525 14.55 -23.47 29.65
N GLY A 526 15.04 -24.07 28.56
CA GLY A 526 14.63 -25.39 28.08
C GLY A 526 13.72 -25.40 26.85
N GLY A 527 13.50 -24.25 26.22
CA GLY A 527 12.74 -24.10 24.97
C GLY A 527 11.23 -24.27 25.15
N VAL A 528 10.52 -24.31 24.01
CA VAL A 528 9.05 -24.48 23.95
C VAL A 528 8.60 -25.73 23.17
N GLY A 529 9.53 -26.65 22.88
CA GLY A 529 9.29 -27.88 22.10
C GLY A 529 9.53 -27.73 20.59
N SER A 530 9.65 -26.49 20.11
CA SER A 530 10.05 -26.10 18.75
C SER A 530 10.76 -24.75 18.81
N ASP A 531 11.48 -24.40 17.75
CA ASP A 531 12.18 -23.11 17.62
C ASP A 531 11.25 -21.91 17.94
N PRO A 532 11.66 -20.96 18.81
CA PRO A 532 10.88 -19.79 19.15
C PRO A 532 10.93 -18.72 18.05
N ILE A 533 9.76 -18.22 17.66
CA ILE A 533 9.63 -17.16 16.66
C ILE A 533 9.36 -15.84 17.39
N VAL A 534 10.37 -14.99 17.52
CA VAL A 534 10.28 -13.71 18.22
C VAL A 534 10.16 -12.53 17.24
N VAL A 535 9.06 -11.81 17.32
CA VAL A 535 8.85 -10.52 16.63
C VAL A 535 8.82 -9.38 17.65
N ALA A 536 9.08 -8.15 17.18
CA ALA A 536 8.90 -6.92 17.94
C ALA A 536 8.05 -5.96 17.11
N GLY A 537 7.08 -5.31 17.74
CA GLY A 537 6.25 -4.31 17.09
C GLY A 537 5.90 -3.15 18.03
N GLY A 538 5.92 -1.95 17.49
CA GLY A 538 5.77 -0.68 18.19
C GLY A 538 6.21 0.48 17.29
N PRO A 539 6.04 1.74 17.71
CA PRO A 539 5.72 2.16 19.07
C PRO A 539 4.27 1.86 19.47
N GLY A 540 4.10 1.37 20.69
CA GLY A 540 2.80 0.94 21.21
C GLY A 540 2.64 1.08 22.72
N ASN A 541 1.38 1.10 23.16
CA ASN A 541 0.91 1.28 24.53
C ASN A 541 1.24 2.63 25.20
N THR A 542 2.50 3.06 25.17
CA THR A 542 2.99 4.37 25.64
C THR A 542 4.11 4.80 24.70
N TYR A 543 3.93 5.90 23.97
CA TYR A 543 4.96 6.42 23.07
C TYR A 543 6.18 6.92 23.86
N ALA A 544 7.22 6.09 23.95
CA ALA A 544 8.44 6.37 24.71
C ALA A 544 9.55 7.00 23.85
N HIS A 545 9.20 7.65 22.73
CA HIS A 545 10.14 8.14 21.71
C HIS A 545 11.05 7.00 21.22
N TYR A 546 12.37 7.13 21.31
CA TYR A 546 13.32 6.25 20.63
C TYR A 546 14.05 5.30 21.60
N CYS A 547 14.62 4.23 21.05
CA CYS A 547 15.55 3.36 21.76
C CYS A 547 16.66 2.85 20.84
N THR A 548 17.83 3.47 20.96
CA THR A 548 19.09 3.04 20.33
C THR A 548 19.82 1.99 21.17
N THR A 549 20.82 1.33 20.56
CA THR A 549 21.84 0.61 21.35
C THR A 549 22.68 1.59 22.18
N PRO A 550 23.38 1.14 23.23
CA PRO A 550 24.32 1.99 23.96
C PRO A 550 25.44 2.57 23.07
N GLU A 551 25.83 1.87 22.00
CA GLU A 551 26.84 2.31 21.04
C GLU A 551 26.31 3.35 20.04
N GLU A 552 25.08 3.16 19.53
CA GLU A 552 24.37 4.17 18.73
C GLU A 552 24.04 5.42 19.55
N TYR A 553 23.71 5.24 20.84
CA TYR A 553 23.45 6.32 21.79
C TYR A 553 24.66 7.25 21.94
N ASP A 554 25.86 6.68 22.04
CA ASP A 554 27.10 7.45 22.20
C ASP A 554 27.43 8.35 20.99
N VAL A 555 26.82 8.10 19.83
CA VAL A 555 26.96 8.94 18.63
C VAL A 555 26.02 10.14 18.64
N GLN A 556 24.93 10.12 19.42
CA GLN A 556 23.96 11.22 19.54
C GLN A 556 23.41 11.77 18.20
N ARG A 557 23.16 10.92 17.19
CA ARG A 557 22.22 11.25 16.10
C ARG A 557 20.78 11.38 16.63
N TYR A 558 19.81 11.76 15.79
CA TYR A 558 18.43 12.06 16.22
C TYR A 558 17.84 10.99 17.14
N GLU A 559 18.00 9.71 16.79
CA GLU A 559 17.51 8.57 17.55
C GLU A 559 18.16 8.46 18.94
N GLY A 560 19.46 8.77 19.06
CA GLY A 560 20.20 8.77 20.32
C GLY A 560 19.89 9.99 21.20
N GLY A 561 19.67 11.16 20.58
CA GLY A 561 19.15 12.35 21.26
C GLY A 561 17.73 12.14 21.79
N SER A 562 16.93 11.35 21.07
CA SER A 562 15.53 11.02 21.38
C SER A 562 15.34 9.75 22.21
N THR A 563 16.41 9.04 22.56
CA THR A 563 16.37 7.88 23.46
C THR A 563 16.27 8.37 24.90
N VAL A 564 15.05 8.66 25.35
CA VAL A 564 14.81 9.60 26.46
C VAL A 564 15.30 9.12 27.83
N HIS A 565 15.29 7.81 28.13
CA HIS A 565 15.68 7.28 29.45
C HIS A 565 17.19 7.02 29.62
N GLY A 566 18.00 7.53 28.69
CA GLY A 566 19.47 7.49 28.75
C GLY A 566 20.09 6.24 28.12
N ARG A 567 21.43 6.14 28.25
CA ARG A 567 22.28 5.18 27.53
C ARG A 567 21.90 3.70 27.70
N HIS A 568 21.27 3.35 28.81
CA HIS A 568 20.90 1.98 29.17
C HIS A 568 19.40 1.67 29.00
N SER A 569 18.68 2.47 28.19
CA SER A 569 17.25 2.25 27.90
C SER A 569 16.98 0.84 27.35
N LEU A 570 17.73 0.42 26.32
CA LEU A 570 17.60 -0.90 25.71
C LEU A 570 17.89 -2.04 26.71
N ASP A 571 18.96 -1.89 27.48
CA ASP A 571 19.38 -2.90 28.46
C ASP A 571 18.31 -3.11 29.55
N ALA A 572 17.59 -2.06 29.94
CA ALA A 572 16.49 -2.12 30.90
C ALA A 572 15.26 -2.86 30.33
N TYR A 573 14.85 -2.52 29.11
CA TYR A 573 13.76 -3.22 28.40
C TYR A 573 14.04 -4.71 28.24
N ILE A 574 15.27 -5.08 27.85
CA ILE A 574 15.72 -6.47 27.77
C ILE A 574 15.69 -7.14 29.15
N ASN A 575 16.29 -6.51 30.17
CA ASN A 575 16.37 -7.07 31.53
C ASN A 575 14.99 -7.37 32.15
N LEU A 576 14.02 -6.47 31.98
CA LEU A 576 12.66 -6.64 32.48
C LEU A 576 11.94 -7.77 31.74
N THR A 577 12.04 -7.80 30.41
CA THR A 577 11.31 -8.80 29.61
C THR A 577 11.88 -10.22 29.73
N THR A 578 13.19 -10.41 29.85
CA THR A 578 13.77 -11.72 30.17
C THR A 578 13.45 -12.17 31.60
N SER A 579 13.50 -11.25 32.58
CA SER A 579 13.15 -11.55 33.98
C SER A 579 11.70 -12.03 34.17
N TYR A 580 10.78 -11.59 33.30
CA TYR A 580 9.36 -11.97 33.34
C TYR A 580 9.01 -13.16 32.44
N LEU A 581 9.94 -13.63 31.61
CA LEU A 581 9.68 -14.63 30.57
C LEU A 581 9.19 -15.98 31.12
N GLY A 582 9.64 -16.38 32.31
CA GLY A 582 9.20 -17.62 32.98
C GLY A 582 7.68 -17.70 33.22
N TYR A 583 6.97 -16.56 33.29
CA TYR A 583 5.50 -16.55 33.34
C TYR A 583 4.90 -16.98 31.99
N LEU A 584 5.38 -16.44 30.87
CA LEU A 584 4.92 -16.85 29.53
C LEU A 584 5.30 -18.30 29.21
N LEU A 585 6.42 -18.79 29.74
CA LEU A 585 6.86 -20.19 29.65
C LEU A 585 6.09 -21.14 30.59
N GLN A 586 5.22 -20.61 31.46
CA GLN A 586 4.45 -21.38 32.46
C GLN A 586 5.36 -22.20 33.41
N GLU A 587 6.53 -21.64 33.76
CA GLU A 587 7.49 -22.28 34.67
C GLU A 587 6.88 -22.57 36.05
N LYS A 588 7.25 -23.70 36.65
CA LYS A 588 6.72 -24.13 37.95
C LYS A 588 7.15 -23.18 39.07
N GLY A 589 6.24 -22.30 39.47
CA GLY A 589 6.46 -21.31 40.53
C GLY A 589 6.80 -19.92 40.02
N ALA A 590 6.84 -19.71 38.70
CA ALA A 590 6.73 -18.37 38.15
C ALA A 590 5.34 -17.80 38.47
N SER A 591 5.29 -16.47 38.60
CA SER A 591 4.06 -15.71 38.84
C SER A 591 3.97 -14.59 37.81
N LYS A 592 2.75 -14.12 37.52
CA LYS A 592 2.53 -12.92 36.72
C LYS A 592 3.38 -11.76 37.28
N PRO A 593 4.03 -10.94 36.43
CA PRO A 593 4.69 -9.70 36.84
C PRO A 593 3.80 -8.79 37.70
N PRO A 594 4.40 -7.95 38.57
CA PRO A 594 3.65 -6.92 39.29
C PRO A 594 3.05 -5.92 38.30
N ALA A 595 1.94 -5.27 38.65
CA ALA A 595 1.33 -4.26 37.78
C ALA A 595 2.16 -2.97 37.63
N GLY A 596 3.09 -2.73 38.55
CA GLY A 596 3.93 -1.52 38.58
C GLY A 596 3.19 -0.26 39.10
N PRO A 597 3.83 0.92 38.99
CA PRO A 597 3.21 2.20 39.31
C PRO A 597 2.27 2.65 38.16
N SER A 598 1.12 3.25 38.48
CA SER A 598 0.20 3.73 37.44
C SER A 598 0.74 4.95 36.72
N ALA A 599 0.80 4.92 35.39
CA ALA A 599 1.06 6.10 34.57
C ALA A 599 0.00 7.21 34.82
N PRO A 600 0.40 8.50 34.79
CA PRO A 600 -0.54 9.63 34.94
C PRO A 600 -1.61 9.62 33.86
N ASP A 601 -2.78 10.19 34.18
CA ASP A 601 -3.89 10.40 33.25
C ASP A 601 -4.07 11.90 33.04
N ASN A 602 -3.74 12.38 31.83
CA ASN A 602 -3.78 13.81 31.51
C ASN A 602 -4.93 14.17 30.57
N ARG A 603 -5.82 13.21 30.23
CA ARG A 603 -6.89 13.42 29.23
C ARG A 603 -7.83 14.58 29.56
N ASP A 604 -8.09 14.79 30.85
CA ASP A 604 -9.00 15.83 31.35
C ASP A 604 -8.27 17.06 31.93
N ASN A 605 -6.93 17.04 32.01
CA ASN A 605 -6.11 18.17 32.46
C ASN A 605 -5.29 18.83 31.31
N SER A 606 -5.26 18.20 30.13
CA SER A 606 -4.51 18.67 28.99
C SER A 606 -5.00 20.02 28.48
N ILE A 607 -4.06 20.83 28.01
CA ILE A 607 -4.37 22.11 27.34
C ILE A 607 -4.89 21.79 25.95
N SER A 608 -5.91 22.52 25.49
CA SER A 608 -6.24 22.60 24.05
C SER A 608 -6.24 24.06 23.62
N LEU A 609 -5.42 24.37 22.61
CA LEU A 609 -5.44 25.66 21.90
C LEU A 609 -6.14 25.53 20.53
N THR A 610 -6.37 24.31 20.05
CA THR A 610 -7.21 24.06 18.87
C THR A 610 -8.63 24.56 19.12
N THR A 611 -9.12 25.49 18.30
CA THR A 611 -10.51 25.97 18.39
C THR A 611 -11.44 24.98 17.68
N GLY A 612 -12.63 24.73 18.25
CA GLY A 612 -13.69 23.96 17.58
C GLY A 612 -14.40 24.80 16.51
N VAL A 613 -15.15 24.14 15.61
CA VAL A 613 -15.93 24.85 14.58
C VAL A 613 -16.87 25.88 15.23
N VAL A 614 -16.77 27.13 14.82
CA VAL A 614 -17.56 28.24 15.40
C VAL A 614 -18.95 28.27 14.76
N TRP A 615 -18.99 28.46 13.44
CA TRP A 615 -20.14 28.30 12.56
C TRP A 615 -19.65 28.15 11.11
N ASP A 616 -20.53 27.73 10.21
CA ASP A 616 -20.31 27.77 8.77
C ASP A 616 -21.37 28.67 8.09
N ASN A 617 -21.00 29.34 7.01
CA ASN A 617 -21.97 30.00 6.11
C ASN A 617 -21.59 29.74 4.64
N PRO A 618 -22.57 29.53 3.74
CA PRO A 618 -22.30 29.47 2.31
C PRO A 618 -21.91 30.86 1.77
N LYS A 619 -21.29 30.92 0.58
CA LYS A 619 -21.04 32.19 -0.11
C LYS A 619 -22.37 32.93 -0.35
N ILE A 620 -22.36 34.26 -0.28
CA ILE A 620 -23.58 35.08 -0.43
C ILE A 620 -24.26 34.76 -1.77
N GLY A 621 -25.51 34.27 -1.71
CA GLY A 621 -26.30 33.86 -2.88
C GLY A 621 -26.25 32.36 -3.22
N THR A 622 -25.45 31.57 -2.49
CA THR A 622 -25.33 30.11 -2.65
C THR A 622 -25.84 29.35 -1.42
N LYS A 623 -25.88 28.02 -1.50
CA LYS A 623 -26.16 27.06 -0.44
C LYS A 623 -25.01 26.07 -0.33
N PHE A 624 -24.89 25.39 0.81
CA PHE A 624 -24.00 24.24 0.95
C PHE A 624 -24.39 23.13 -0.06
N GLY A 625 -23.39 22.53 -0.70
CA GLY A 625 -23.56 21.54 -1.77
C GLY A 625 -23.80 22.11 -3.18
N ASP A 626 -24.00 23.43 -3.34
CA ASP A 626 -24.03 24.06 -4.67
C ASP A 626 -22.65 23.91 -5.35
N ILE A 627 -22.61 23.62 -6.65
CA ILE A 627 -21.37 23.56 -7.43
C ILE A 627 -20.81 24.98 -7.65
N ILE A 628 -19.49 25.12 -7.44
CA ILE A 628 -18.69 26.33 -7.73
C ILE A 628 -17.89 26.14 -9.02
N GLY A 629 -17.29 24.95 -9.19
CA GLY A 629 -16.62 24.51 -10.41
C GLY A 629 -17.07 23.09 -10.73
N ASP A 630 -17.68 22.88 -11.89
CA ASP A 630 -18.15 21.56 -12.31
C ASP A 630 -17.07 20.79 -13.10
N VAL A 631 -17.32 19.53 -13.41
CA VAL A 631 -16.43 18.69 -14.21
C VAL A 631 -16.09 19.35 -15.55
N GLY A 632 -14.81 19.68 -15.77
CA GLY A 632 -14.34 20.50 -16.89
C GLY A 632 -14.51 19.90 -18.30
N LYS A 633 -14.91 18.63 -18.41
CA LYS A 633 -15.29 17.96 -19.66
C LYS A 633 -16.59 17.17 -19.43
N SER A 634 -17.36 16.94 -20.49
CA SER A 634 -18.44 15.93 -20.46
C SER A 634 -17.94 14.50 -20.74
N LYS A 635 -16.67 14.35 -21.14
CA LYS A 635 -16.06 13.08 -21.56
C LYS A 635 -14.61 13.02 -21.08
N TYR A 636 -14.20 11.85 -20.56
CA TYR A 636 -12.87 11.63 -19.98
C TYR A 636 -12.25 10.30 -20.43
N ALA A 637 -10.93 10.18 -20.30
CA ALA A 637 -10.14 8.96 -20.49
C ALA A 637 -9.52 8.49 -19.16
N VAL A 638 -9.01 7.25 -19.09
CA VAL A 638 -8.25 6.77 -17.91
C VAL A 638 -6.89 7.47 -17.93
N GLY A 639 -6.45 7.93 -16.76
CA GLY A 639 -5.35 8.88 -16.62
C GLY A 639 -5.75 10.36 -16.66
N ASP A 640 -7.02 10.70 -16.94
CA ASP A 640 -7.52 12.06 -16.64
C ASP A 640 -7.74 12.24 -15.13
N THR A 641 -7.39 13.42 -14.62
CA THR A 641 -7.85 13.91 -13.31
C THR A 641 -9.22 14.58 -13.46
N ILE A 642 -10.18 14.19 -12.63
CA ILE A 642 -11.57 14.66 -12.68
C ILE A 642 -11.91 15.35 -11.36
N THR A 643 -12.03 16.69 -11.39
CA THR A 643 -12.34 17.49 -10.19
C THR A 643 -13.70 18.17 -10.30
N ALA A 644 -14.44 18.22 -9.19
CA ALA A 644 -15.57 19.11 -8.97
C ALA A 644 -15.43 19.84 -7.63
N THR A 645 -15.79 21.13 -7.58
CA THR A 645 -15.67 22.00 -6.42
C THR A 645 -17.04 22.49 -5.96
N PHE A 646 -17.34 22.35 -4.67
CA PHE A 646 -18.64 22.60 -4.04
C PHE A 646 -18.54 23.65 -2.93
N VAL A 647 -19.65 24.33 -2.63
CA VAL A 647 -19.79 25.16 -1.43
C VAL A 647 -19.76 24.26 -0.18
N GLY A 648 -18.67 24.35 0.56
CA GLY A 648 -18.31 23.43 1.63
C GLY A 648 -18.59 23.99 3.03
N ALA A 649 -18.80 23.07 3.97
CA ALA A 649 -18.75 23.33 5.41
C ALA A 649 -17.54 22.64 6.02
N ASN A 650 -17.19 22.96 7.27
CA ASN A 650 -16.06 22.34 7.95
C ASN A 650 -16.33 20.84 8.27
N PRO A 651 -15.53 19.89 7.73
CA PRO A 651 -15.74 18.46 8.00
C PRO A 651 -15.59 18.09 9.48
N ARG A 652 -14.98 18.95 10.30
CA ARG A 652 -14.92 18.78 11.77
C ARG A 652 -16.30 18.81 12.45
N ASN A 653 -17.38 19.15 11.74
CA ASN A 653 -18.75 19.02 12.26
C ASN A 653 -19.22 17.58 12.40
N ASN A 654 -18.79 16.68 11.50
CA ASN A 654 -19.11 15.26 11.51
C ASN A 654 -17.95 14.51 10.84
N LEU A 655 -17.32 13.58 11.53
CA LEU A 655 -16.16 12.84 11.00
C LEU A 655 -16.53 11.83 9.90
N HIS A 656 -17.82 11.54 9.70
CA HIS A 656 -18.31 10.47 8.84
C HIS A 656 -17.55 9.15 9.11
N LEU A 657 -17.40 8.76 10.38
CA LEU A 657 -16.78 7.47 10.72
C LEU A 657 -17.68 6.33 10.24
N GLU A 658 -17.10 5.34 9.57
CA GLU A 658 -17.84 4.24 8.91
C GLU A 658 -18.80 4.72 7.79
N ASP A 659 -18.53 5.91 7.25
CA ASP A 659 -19.27 6.60 6.17
C ASP A 659 -18.24 7.38 5.32
N THR A 660 -18.67 8.21 4.34
CA THR A 660 -17.73 8.91 3.44
C THR A 660 -18.08 10.38 3.21
N TYR A 661 -17.07 11.25 3.07
CA TYR A 661 -17.25 12.64 2.64
C TYR A 661 -17.42 12.75 1.12
N ALA A 662 -16.86 11.80 0.36
CA ALA A 662 -16.71 11.88 -1.09
C ALA A 662 -16.98 10.53 -1.74
N ALA A 663 -17.77 10.52 -2.82
CA ALA A 663 -18.02 9.32 -3.60
C ALA A 663 -17.90 9.57 -5.11
N VAL A 664 -17.48 8.54 -5.83
CA VAL A 664 -17.77 8.40 -7.26
C VAL A 664 -18.96 7.46 -7.39
N GLU A 665 -20.01 7.91 -8.07
CA GLU A 665 -21.17 7.08 -8.38
C GLU A 665 -21.23 6.77 -9.87
N LYS A 666 -21.42 5.49 -10.21
CA LYS A 666 -21.73 5.04 -11.56
C LYS A 666 -23.24 4.97 -11.73
N LYS A 667 -23.74 5.36 -12.91
CA LYS A 667 -25.15 5.23 -13.25
C LYS A 667 -25.45 3.81 -13.74
N ASP A 668 -26.41 3.14 -13.10
CA ASP A 668 -26.98 1.88 -13.58
C ASP A 668 -28.49 2.04 -13.81
N GLY A 669 -28.92 1.81 -15.05
CA GLY A 669 -30.28 2.09 -15.51
C GLY A 669 -30.75 3.52 -15.19
N SER A 670 -31.60 3.66 -14.18
CA SER A 670 -32.13 4.93 -13.66
C SER A 670 -31.52 5.38 -12.33
N GLU A 671 -30.71 4.55 -11.69
CA GLU A 671 -30.17 4.75 -10.34
C GLU A 671 -28.68 5.11 -10.39
N TRP A 672 -28.16 5.57 -9.25
CA TRP A 672 -26.74 5.88 -9.05
C TRP A 672 -26.21 4.94 -7.97
N VAL A 673 -25.12 4.25 -8.28
CA VAL A 673 -24.49 3.24 -7.42
C VAL A 673 -23.09 3.72 -7.09
N GLN A 674 -22.78 3.81 -5.79
CA GLN A 674 -21.44 4.16 -5.32
C GLN A 674 -20.42 3.09 -5.72
N VAL A 675 -19.31 3.51 -6.33
CA VAL A 675 -18.21 2.64 -6.78
C VAL A 675 -16.83 3.06 -6.27
N ARG A 676 -16.71 4.27 -5.70
CA ARG A 676 -15.56 4.75 -4.94
C ARG A 676 -16.02 5.57 -3.74
N THR A 677 -15.14 5.66 -2.75
CA THR A 677 -15.26 6.37 -1.48
C THR A 677 -13.92 6.99 -1.09
N ASP A 678 -13.89 7.81 -0.05
CA ASP A 678 -12.64 8.31 0.56
C ASP A 678 -11.78 7.24 1.30
N GLU A 679 -12.16 5.94 1.24
CA GLU A 679 -11.23 4.83 1.48
C GLU A 679 -10.26 4.61 0.31
N ASP A 680 -10.70 4.86 -0.93
CA ASP A 680 -9.99 4.53 -2.14
C ASP A 680 -8.95 5.61 -2.50
N TRP A 681 -7.70 5.19 -2.74
CA TRP A 681 -6.54 6.11 -2.91
C TRP A 681 -6.66 7.05 -4.12
N ASP A 682 -7.49 6.68 -5.11
CA ASP A 682 -7.78 7.48 -6.30
C ASP A 682 -8.80 8.60 -6.07
N LEU A 683 -9.48 8.68 -4.91
CA LEU A 683 -10.49 9.70 -4.62
C LEU A 683 -10.07 10.64 -3.47
N VAL A 684 -9.60 11.82 -3.84
CA VAL A 684 -9.13 12.85 -2.89
C VAL A 684 -10.26 13.80 -2.51
N PHE A 685 -10.41 14.04 -1.21
CA PHE A 685 -11.25 15.09 -0.63
C PHE A 685 -10.35 16.23 -0.12
N GLU A 686 -10.48 17.43 -0.68
CA GLU A 686 -9.76 18.63 -0.26
C GLU A 686 -10.73 19.71 0.21
N TRP A 687 -10.36 20.46 1.23
CA TRP A 687 -11.17 21.49 1.85
C TRP A 687 -10.37 22.78 2.05
N THR A 688 -10.96 23.92 1.71
CA THR A 688 -10.32 25.24 1.81
C THR A 688 -11.19 26.22 2.58
N ARG A 689 -10.63 26.85 3.62
CA ARG A 689 -11.21 28.03 4.29
C ARG A 689 -11.02 29.26 3.41
N LEU A 690 -12.11 29.98 3.14
CA LEU A 690 -12.11 31.17 2.27
C LEU A 690 -12.25 32.47 3.06
N ASP A 691 -13.04 32.45 4.13
CA ASP A 691 -13.19 33.56 5.07
C ASP A 691 -13.44 32.99 6.47
N GLY A 692 -12.54 33.28 7.40
CA GLY A 692 -12.62 32.82 8.79
C GLY A 692 -13.58 33.60 9.69
N LEU A 693 -13.99 34.81 9.29
CA LEU A 693 -14.96 35.64 10.01
C LEU A 693 -16.39 35.27 9.58
N LEU A 694 -16.62 35.13 8.27
CA LEU A 694 -17.89 34.65 7.72
C LEU A 694 -18.07 33.14 7.90
N GLY A 695 -16.97 32.38 8.04
CA GLY A 695 -17.02 30.91 8.17
C GLY A 695 -17.33 30.20 6.85
N SER A 696 -16.98 30.81 5.71
CA SER A 696 -17.21 30.20 4.39
C SER A 696 -16.02 29.36 3.93
N SER A 697 -16.32 28.24 3.28
CA SER A 697 -15.36 27.27 2.76
C SER A 697 -15.82 26.68 1.41
N GLU A 698 -14.91 26.03 0.72
CA GLU A 698 -15.21 25.17 -0.43
C GLU A 698 -14.50 23.82 -0.30
N VAL A 699 -15.07 22.81 -0.95
CA VAL A 699 -14.53 21.44 -1.02
C VAL A 699 -14.27 21.11 -2.48
N ALA A 700 -13.08 20.60 -2.79
CA ALA A 700 -12.82 19.93 -4.05
C ALA A 700 -12.85 18.41 -3.82
N ILE A 701 -13.55 17.69 -4.70
CA ILE A 701 -13.43 16.25 -4.82
C ILE A 701 -12.71 15.98 -6.14
N THR A 702 -11.61 15.23 -6.07
CA THR A 702 -10.72 14.97 -7.21
C THR A 702 -10.54 13.46 -7.36
N TRP A 703 -10.96 12.91 -8.49
CA TRP A 703 -10.78 11.51 -8.87
C TRP A 703 -9.62 11.37 -9.86
N GLU A 704 -8.59 10.64 -9.47
CA GLU A 704 -7.31 10.49 -10.18
C GLU A 704 -7.28 9.16 -10.94
N THR A 705 -7.91 9.09 -12.11
CA THR A 705 -8.16 7.82 -12.84
C THR A 705 -6.92 7.12 -13.42
N GLY A 706 -5.71 7.49 -13.00
CA GLY A 706 -4.42 6.96 -13.48
C GLY A 706 -3.68 6.02 -12.54
N TRP A 707 -4.22 5.70 -11.35
CA TRP A 707 -3.59 4.77 -10.41
C TRP A 707 -3.79 3.30 -10.79
N GLN A 708 -2.92 2.40 -10.31
CA GLN A 708 -2.91 0.99 -10.73
C GLN A 708 -4.05 0.14 -10.13
N ASP A 709 -4.83 0.68 -9.20
CA ASP A 709 -6.07 0.16 -8.65
C ASP A 709 -7.34 0.78 -9.29
N ALA A 710 -7.18 1.73 -10.24
CA ALA A 710 -8.23 2.24 -11.11
C ALA A 710 -8.69 1.24 -12.20
N LYS A 711 -8.36 -0.06 -12.05
CA LYS A 711 -8.60 -1.12 -13.06
C LYS A 711 -10.07 -1.48 -13.26
N ASP A 712 -10.92 -1.25 -12.26
CA ASP A 712 -12.35 -1.56 -12.33
C ASP A 712 -13.19 -0.41 -12.96
N ILE A 713 -12.54 0.63 -13.50
CA ILE A 713 -13.22 1.71 -14.25
C ILE A 713 -13.62 1.19 -15.64
N GLY A 714 -14.69 0.40 -15.71
CA GLY A 714 -15.36 0.06 -16.97
C GLY A 714 -16.14 1.25 -17.54
N SER A 715 -16.36 1.30 -18.86
CA SER A 715 -17.13 2.38 -19.52
C SER A 715 -18.51 2.66 -18.88
N GLY A 716 -19.00 3.91 -18.93
CA GLY A 716 -20.28 4.29 -18.33
C GLY A 716 -20.48 5.78 -18.08
N THR A 717 -21.57 6.13 -17.42
CA THR A 717 -21.86 7.51 -16.95
C THR A 717 -21.59 7.60 -15.45
N TYR A 718 -20.89 8.65 -15.02
CA TYR A 718 -20.40 8.84 -13.66
C TYR A 718 -20.74 10.24 -13.12
N ARG A 719 -20.68 10.42 -11.80
CA ARG A 719 -20.69 11.73 -11.12
C ARG A 719 -19.84 11.70 -9.85
N LEU A 720 -19.37 12.86 -9.42
CA LEU A 720 -18.76 13.06 -8.10
C LEU A 720 -19.83 13.57 -7.13
N SER A 721 -19.90 13.00 -5.93
CA SER A 721 -20.84 13.43 -4.88
C SER A 721 -20.13 13.76 -3.57
N TYR A 722 -20.58 14.84 -2.93
CA TYR A 722 -20.07 15.40 -1.69
C TYR A 722 -21.12 15.26 -0.60
N TYR A 723 -20.76 14.63 0.52
CA TYR A 723 -21.54 14.56 1.75
C TYR A 723 -20.88 15.47 2.80
N GLY A 724 -21.66 16.34 3.43
CA GLY A 724 -21.11 17.30 4.38
C GLY A 724 -22.10 17.79 5.42
N ASP A 725 -21.57 18.28 6.53
CA ASP A 725 -22.34 18.72 7.69
C ASP A 725 -22.03 20.19 8.02
N SER A 726 -23.07 21.00 8.16
CA SER A 726 -22.99 22.46 8.32
C SER A 726 -23.44 22.95 9.69
N LYS A 727 -22.62 23.76 10.36
CA LYS A 727 -22.92 24.29 11.70
C LYS A 727 -23.61 25.63 11.66
N THR A 728 -24.91 25.63 11.96
CA THR A 728 -25.77 26.81 11.96
C THR A 728 -25.26 27.88 12.95
N PRO A 729 -25.06 29.15 12.52
CA PRO A 729 -24.73 30.25 13.42
C PRO A 729 -25.71 30.40 14.58
N ILE A 730 -25.19 30.87 15.73
CA ILE A 730 -25.91 31.14 17.01
C ILE A 730 -26.49 29.89 17.69
N THR A 731 -27.20 29.02 16.97
CA THR A 731 -27.82 27.81 17.52
C THR A 731 -26.84 26.65 17.67
N GLY A 732 -25.74 26.65 16.89
CA GLY A 732 -24.75 25.56 16.87
C GLY A 732 -25.26 24.25 16.28
N LYS A 733 -26.50 24.21 15.75
CA LYS A 733 -27.10 22.98 15.21
C LYS A 733 -26.38 22.56 13.93
N ILE A 734 -25.92 21.32 13.90
CA ILE A 734 -25.38 20.66 12.71
C ILE A 734 -26.53 20.21 11.79
N ASN A 735 -26.35 20.34 10.47
CA ASN A 735 -27.27 19.80 9.45
C ASN A 735 -26.49 19.24 8.26
N ALA A 736 -26.77 17.99 7.92
CA ALA A 736 -26.23 17.33 6.75
C ALA A 736 -26.83 17.91 5.45
N PHE A 737 -26.03 17.89 4.39
CA PHE A 737 -26.38 18.28 3.04
C PHE A 737 -25.58 17.45 2.03
N THR A 738 -25.97 17.49 0.76
CA THR A 738 -25.32 16.76 -0.33
C THR A 738 -25.13 17.64 -1.56
N GLY A 739 -23.95 17.60 -2.17
CA GLY A 739 -23.70 18.10 -3.53
C GLY A 739 -23.44 16.95 -4.49
N SER A 740 -23.72 17.14 -5.79
CA SER A 740 -23.29 16.24 -6.86
C SER A 740 -22.90 17.04 -8.10
N SER A 741 -21.86 16.62 -8.83
CA SER A 741 -21.48 17.20 -10.12
C SER A 741 -22.53 16.97 -11.20
N THR A 742 -22.38 17.60 -12.37
CA THR A 742 -23.05 17.06 -13.57
C THR A 742 -22.46 15.71 -13.97
N SER A 743 -23.22 14.96 -14.77
CA SER A 743 -22.86 13.61 -15.20
C SER A 743 -21.84 13.62 -16.34
N LEU A 744 -20.73 12.92 -16.16
CA LEU A 744 -19.67 12.72 -17.16
C LEU A 744 -19.76 11.34 -17.82
N GLU A 745 -19.33 11.21 -19.08
CA GLU A 745 -19.25 9.93 -19.78
C GLU A 745 -17.79 9.44 -19.89
N TYR A 746 -17.53 8.21 -19.44
CA TYR A 746 -16.29 7.49 -19.67
C TYR A 746 -16.48 6.47 -20.81
N HIS A 747 -15.63 6.51 -21.85
CA HIS A 747 -15.98 5.97 -23.17
C HIS A 747 -15.14 4.83 -23.74
N LEU A 748 -14.04 4.46 -23.09
CA LEU A 748 -13.20 3.36 -23.53
C LEU A 748 -13.33 2.20 -22.51
N PRO A 749 -13.34 0.93 -22.95
CA PRO A 749 -13.14 -0.19 -22.04
C PRO A 749 -11.65 -0.28 -21.66
N ASN A 750 -11.39 -0.54 -20.39
CA ASN A 750 -10.10 -1.05 -19.87
C ASN A 750 -10.37 -2.22 -18.90
N ASP A 751 -11.44 -2.97 -19.17
CA ASP A 751 -11.80 -4.15 -18.40
C ASP A 751 -10.96 -5.36 -18.83
N GLN A 752 -11.07 -6.46 -18.09
CA GLN A 752 -10.33 -7.70 -18.34
C GLN A 752 -10.56 -8.25 -19.77
N ILE A 753 -11.72 -8.01 -20.38
CA ILE A 753 -12.07 -8.55 -21.70
C ILE A 753 -11.34 -7.77 -22.80
N GLU A 754 -11.23 -6.44 -22.68
CA GLU A 754 -10.44 -5.64 -23.62
C GLU A 754 -8.93 -5.89 -23.44
N ASN A 755 -8.45 -6.09 -22.20
CA ASN A 755 -7.05 -6.45 -21.95
C ASN A 755 -6.69 -7.82 -22.57
N GLU A 756 -7.55 -8.84 -22.42
CA GLU A 756 -7.39 -10.14 -23.12
C GLU A 756 -7.45 -9.99 -24.66
N ARG A 757 -8.20 -9.03 -25.17
CA ARG A 757 -8.25 -8.71 -26.61
C ARG A 757 -6.95 -8.04 -27.09
N LEU A 758 -6.33 -7.19 -26.27
CA LEU A 758 -5.04 -6.55 -26.56
C LEU A 758 -3.88 -7.55 -26.52
N ASP A 759 -3.84 -8.45 -25.52
CA ASP A 759 -2.84 -9.52 -25.47
C ASP A 759 -2.96 -10.49 -26.66
N LEU A 760 -4.18 -10.79 -27.11
CA LEU A 760 -4.41 -11.54 -28.35
C LEU A 760 -3.93 -10.76 -29.59
N GLN A 761 -4.06 -9.43 -29.60
CA GLN A 761 -3.60 -8.57 -30.70
C GLN A 761 -2.07 -8.55 -30.79
N HIS A 762 -1.35 -8.56 -29.66
CA HIS A 762 0.11 -8.76 -29.63
C HIS A 762 0.51 -10.12 -30.22
N ASN A 763 -0.15 -11.20 -29.81
CA ASN A 763 0.08 -12.55 -30.33
C ASN A 763 -0.21 -12.66 -31.85
N LEU A 764 -1.19 -11.91 -32.37
CA LEU A 764 -1.46 -11.79 -33.81
C LEU A 764 -0.31 -11.11 -34.57
N PHE A 765 0.37 -10.13 -33.98
CA PHE A 765 1.55 -9.50 -34.57
C PHE A 765 2.78 -10.43 -34.56
N LEU A 766 3.06 -11.11 -33.43
CA LEU A 766 4.12 -12.14 -33.35
C LEU A 766 3.95 -13.22 -34.45
N LEU A 767 2.76 -13.82 -34.55
CA LEU A 767 2.46 -14.81 -35.59
C LEU A 767 2.59 -14.24 -37.01
N THR A 768 2.33 -12.95 -37.21
CA THR A 768 2.50 -12.28 -38.51
C THR A 768 3.98 -12.15 -38.88
N PHE A 769 4.80 -11.65 -37.93
CA PHE A 769 6.20 -11.30 -38.13
C PHE A 769 7.20 -12.46 -37.95
N GLU A 770 6.69 -13.66 -37.66
CA GLU A 770 7.47 -14.90 -37.47
C GLU A 770 8.27 -14.86 -36.17
N ASP A 771 7.51 -14.67 -35.09
CA ASP A 771 7.95 -14.64 -33.70
C ASP A 771 9.00 -13.52 -33.44
N LYS A 772 8.77 -12.37 -34.09
CA LYS A 772 9.51 -11.11 -33.90
C LYS A 772 8.58 -10.02 -33.39
N LEU A 773 9.08 -9.19 -32.47
CA LEU A 773 8.35 -8.04 -31.92
C LEU A 773 8.13 -6.90 -32.94
N GLY A 774 8.92 -6.83 -34.02
CA GLY A 774 8.75 -5.83 -35.07
C GLY A 774 9.65 -6.09 -36.30
N LEU A 775 9.57 -5.20 -37.29
CA LEU A 775 10.17 -5.41 -38.61
C LEU A 775 11.21 -4.36 -39.03
N ALA A 776 11.35 -3.26 -38.27
CA ALA A 776 12.44 -2.32 -38.38
C ALA A 776 13.74 -2.91 -37.81
N PRO A 777 14.94 -2.47 -38.28
CA PRO A 777 16.23 -3.00 -37.84
C PRO A 777 16.55 -3.02 -36.33
N PRO A 778 15.94 -2.18 -35.47
CA PRO A 778 16.04 -2.35 -34.02
C PRO A 778 15.60 -3.73 -33.49
N ASN A 779 14.70 -4.44 -34.19
CA ASN A 779 14.18 -5.76 -33.80
C ASN A 779 15.04 -6.94 -34.31
N ASP A 780 16.32 -6.71 -34.62
CA ASP A 780 17.26 -7.77 -34.97
C ASP A 780 18.13 -8.14 -33.75
N SER A 781 18.20 -9.43 -33.43
CA SER A 781 18.90 -9.96 -32.25
C SER A 781 20.33 -9.43 -32.14
N GLY A 782 20.63 -8.70 -31.06
CA GLY A 782 21.92 -8.05 -30.82
C GLY A 782 22.04 -6.61 -31.35
N ALA A 783 20.93 -5.99 -31.80
CA ALA A 783 20.86 -4.56 -32.08
C ALA A 783 21.00 -3.75 -30.78
N LYS A 784 22.11 -3.00 -30.67
CA LYS A 784 22.43 -2.20 -29.48
C LYS A 784 21.62 -0.92 -29.43
N ILE A 785 20.60 -0.89 -28.58
CA ILE A 785 19.65 0.21 -28.44
C ILE A 785 19.67 0.69 -27.00
N ALA A 786 19.77 2.01 -26.80
CA ALA A 786 19.85 2.59 -25.46
C ALA A 786 18.48 2.97 -24.87
N HIS A 787 17.52 3.36 -25.72
CA HIS A 787 16.17 3.72 -25.29
C HIS A 787 15.16 3.39 -26.39
N VAL A 788 13.95 2.99 -25.99
CA VAL A 788 12.80 2.66 -26.84
C VAL A 788 11.58 3.41 -26.32
N LEU A 789 10.71 3.87 -27.22
CA LEU A 789 9.44 4.50 -26.89
C LEU A 789 8.32 3.75 -27.62
N ASP A 790 7.48 3.06 -26.85
CA ASP A 790 6.26 2.41 -27.29
C ASP A 790 5.06 3.36 -27.07
N VAL A 791 4.15 3.43 -28.04
CA VAL A 791 3.08 4.45 -28.10
C VAL A 791 1.78 3.80 -28.57
N GLY A 792 0.80 3.73 -27.66
CA GLY A 792 -0.33 2.81 -27.76
C GLY A 792 -0.02 1.46 -27.13
N THR A 793 0.73 1.46 -26.02
CA THR A 793 1.32 0.26 -25.38
C THR A 793 0.29 -0.73 -24.84
N GLY A 794 -0.97 -0.31 -24.61
CA GLY A 794 -2.05 -1.19 -24.18
C GLY A 794 -1.76 -1.87 -22.83
N THR A 795 -1.71 -3.20 -22.81
CA THR A 795 -1.34 -4.00 -21.62
C THR A 795 0.14 -3.87 -21.23
N GLY A 796 0.97 -3.30 -22.10
CA GLY A 796 2.43 -3.22 -21.92
C GLY A 796 3.17 -4.51 -22.25
N ILE A 797 2.48 -5.56 -22.71
CA ILE A 797 3.07 -6.87 -23.03
C ILE A 797 4.21 -6.77 -24.06
N TRP A 798 4.04 -5.94 -25.09
CA TRP A 798 5.08 -5.69 -26.10
C TRP A 798 6.32 -5.04 -25.49
N ALA A 799 6.15 -4.02 -24.65
CA ALA A 799 7.24 -3.32 -23.99
C ALA A 799 8.02 -4.21 -22.99
N ILE A 800 7.33 -5.17 -22.36
CA ILE A 800 7.95 -6.19 -21.49
C ILE A 800 8.76 -7.18 -22.32
N ASP A 801 8.17 -7.81 -23.33
CA ASP A 801 8.86 -8.77 -24.20
C ASP A 801 10.08 -8.12 -24.88
N TYR A 802 9.98 -6.84 -25.29
CA TYR A 802 11.10 -6.08 -25.86
C TYR A 802 12.23 -5.85 -24.85
N ALA A 803 11.90 -5.53 -23.59
CA ALA A 803 12.90 -5.35 -22.55
C ALA A 803 13.62 -6.67 -22.19
N ASP A 804 12.91 -7.80 -22.26
CA ASP A 804 13.50 -9.14 -22.05
C ASP A 804 14.37 -9.60 -23.25
N GLU A 805 14.02 -9.25 -24.50
CA GLU A 805 14.87 -9.49 -25.68
C GLU A 805 16.08 -8.53 -25.77
N HIS A 806 15.94 -7.28 -25.32
CA HIS A 806 16.95 -6.23 -25.37
C HIS A 806 17.24 -5.62 -23.97
N PRO A 807 17.86 -6.37 -23.04
CA PRO A 807 18.07 -5.94 -21.65
C PRO A 807 19.08 -4.79 -21.48
N GLU A 808 19.74 -4.32 -22.53
CA GLU A 808 20.49 -3.06 -22.51
C GLU A 808 19.65 -1.78 -22.77
N ALA A 809 18.37 -1.93 -23.14
CA ALA A 809 17.51 -0.84 -23.59
C ALA A 809 16.56 -0.33 -22.49
N GLU A 810 16.50 0.99 -22.33
CA GLU A 810 15.48 1.66 -21.52
C GLU A 810 14.16 1.75 -22.31
N VAL A 811 13.22 0.83 -22.06
CA VAL A 811 11.91 0.81 -22.73
C VAL A 811 10.89 1.64 -21.95
N ILE A 812 10.25 2.60 -22.63
CA ILE A 812 9.20 3.47 -22.08
C ILE A 812 7.91 3.24 -22.86
N GLY A 813 6.87 2.73 -22.21
CA GLY A 813 5.52 2.61 -22.80
C GLY A 813 4.61 3.80 -22.46
N VAL A 814 3.81 4.25 -23.42
CA VAL A 814 2.88 5.39 -23.30
C VAL A 814 1.54 5.04 -23.97
N ASP A 815 0.43 5.53 -23.41
CA ASP A 815 -0.92 5.42 -23.97
C ASP A 815 -1.69 6.75 -23.87
N LEU A 816 -2.99 6.77 -24.21
CA LEU A 816 -3.82 7.95 -24.54
C LEU A 816 -4.16 8.97 -23.41
N SER A 817 -3.26 9.19 -22.44
CA SER A 817 -3.33 10.25 -21.43
C SER A 817 -2.09 11.18 -21.45
N PRO A 818 -2.20 12.49 -21.11
CA PRO A 818 -1.49 13.54 -21.87
C PRO A 818 -0.50 14.44 -21.09
N ILE A 819 0.56 15.05 -21.64
CA ILE A 819 1.39 14.86 -22.86
C ILE A 819 2.69 15.70 -22.72
N GLN A 820 3.89 15.15 -23.00
CA GLN A 820 5.12 15.90 -23.33
C GLN A 820 6.11 15.04 -24.13
N PRO A 821 7.06 15.62 -24.91
CA PRO A 821 6.94 16.72 -25.87
C PRO A 821 7.08 16.19 -27.33
N ALA A 822 7.08 17.07 -28.33
CA ALA A 822 7.15 16.65 -29.74
C ALA A 822 8.55 16.15 -30.19
N PHE A 823 8.59 14.94 -30.77
CA PHE A 823 9.69 14.37 -31.59
C PHE A 823 11.11 14.34 -31.00
N ASN A 824 11.36 13.43 -30.05
CA ASN A 824 12.70 13.16 -29.47
C ASN A 824 13.53 12.07 -30.17
N LEU A 825 13.11 11.56 -31.34
CA LEU A 825 13.90 10.55 -32.08
C LEU A 825 15.29 11.11 -32.45
N LYS A 826 16.36 10.43 -32.03
CA LYS A 826 17.75 10.84 -32.28
C LYS A 826 18.09 10.69 -33.78
N PRO A 827 19.00 11.50 -34.36
CA PRO A 827 19.51 11.28 -35.72
C PRO A 827 19.99 9.83 -35.88
N GLY A 828 19.62 9.20 -37.00
CA GLY A 828 19.90 7.79 -37.25
C GLY A 828 18.92 6.77 -36.64
N GLY A 829 18.01 7.19 -35.74
CA GLY A 829 16.99 6.32 -35.15
C GLY A 829 15.84 5.97 -36.12
N TYR A 830 15.04 4.96 -35.79
CA TYR A 830 13.90 4.50 -36.61
C TYR A 830 12.56 4.78 -35.94
N VAL A 831 11.51 4.87 -36.75
CA VAL A 831 10.10 4.70 -36.33
C VAL A 831 9.48 3.59 -37.16
N GLU A 832 8.58 2.80 -36.57
CA GLU A 832 7.73 1.83 -37.25
C GLU A 832 6.26 2.12 -36.91
N ILE A 833 5.38 2.01 -37.91
CA ILE A 833 3.94 2.20 -37.80
C ILE A 833 3.29 0.91 -38.30
N GLN A 834 2.53 0.25 -37.44
CA GLN A 834 1.80 -0.99 -37.75
C GLN A 834 0.30 -0.70 -37.68
N GLU A 835 -0.43 -0.89 -38.77
CA GLU A 835 -1.84 -0.50 -38.85
C GLU A 835 -2.69 -1.46 -39.70
N THR A 836 -3.97 -1.52 -39.37
CA THR A 836 -5.03 -2.32 -39.99
C THR A 836 -5.90 -1.46 -40.91
N GLY A 837 -6.23 -1.95 -42.10
CA GLY A 837 -7.01 -1.17 -43.06
C GLY A 837 -8.50 -1.22 -42.74
N GLY A 838 -9.16 -0.06 -42.71
CA GLY A 838 -10.59 0.09 -42.41
C GLY A 838 -11.56 -0.55 -43.44
N ILE A 839 -11.04 -1.09 -44.54
CA ILE A 839 -11.81 -1.78 -45.58
C ILE A 839 -11.29 -3.21 -45.73
N ILE A 840 -12.19 -4.19 -45.54
CA ILE A 840 -11.94 -5.60 -45.82
C ILE A 840 -12.00 -5.86 -47.33
N LEU A 841 -11.03 -6.60 -47.86
CA LEU A 841 -10.82 -6.84 -49.29
C LEU A 841 -10.91 -8.32 -49.66
N SER A 842 -11.05 -8.62 -50.96
CA SER A 842 -10.97 -9.97 -51.54
C SER A 842 -10.39 -9.88 -52.96
N GLU A 843 -9.60 -10.87 -53.37
CA GLU A 843 -8.91 -10.88 -54.68
C GLU A 843 -9.59 -11.76 -55.74
N ASP A 844 -10.53 -12.63 -55.34
CA ASP A 844 -11.26 -13.51 -56.26
C ASP A 844 -12.74 -13.14 -56.44
N GLY A 845 -13.18 -12.04 -55.80
CA GLY A 845 -14.55 -11.53 -55.90
C GLY A 845 -15.59 -12.32 -55.10
N THR A 846 -15.15 -13.20 -54.18
CA THR A 846 -16.08 -13.89 -53.25
C THR A 846 -16.71 -12.95 -52.23
N LEU A 847 -16.04 -11.84 -51.89
CA LEU A 847 -16.66 -10.70 -51.19
C LEU A 847 -17.23 -9.70 -52.20
N THR A 848 -18.46 -9.24 -51.96
CA THR A 848 -19.18 -8.29 -52.84
C THR A 848 -19.86 -7.18 -52.02
N PRO A 849 -20.16 -5.99 -52.60
CA PRO A 849 -20.73 -4.85 -51.86
C PRO A 849 -22.07 -5.11 -51.15
N GLU A 850 -22.81 -6.15 -51.55
CA GLU A 850 -24.08 -6.55 -50.94
C GLU A 850 -23.90 -7.21 -49.56
N HIS A 851 -22.73 -7.81 -49.32
CA HIS A 851 -22.39 -8.48 -48.06
C HIS A 851 -22.50 -7.49 -46.88
N ALA A 852 -23.04 -7.95 -45.76
CA ALA A 852 -23.16 -7.16 -44.54
C ALA A 852 -21.78 -6.69 -44.05
N VAL A 853 -20.73 -7.52 -44.14
CA VAL A 853 -19.37 -7.08 -43.75
C VAL A 853 -18.80 -5.96 -44.64
N SER A 854 -19.08 -5.96 -45.94
CA SER A 854 -18.69 -4.84 -46.83
C SER A 854 -19.48 -3.57 -46.51
N ARG A 855 -20.79 -3.69 -46.32
CA ARG A 855 -21.65 -2.56 -45.90
C ARG A 855 -21.26 -2.02 -44.53
N TRP A 856 -20.78 -2.88 -43.63
CA TRP A 856 -20.28 -2.51 -42.31
C TRP A 856 -19.03 -1.63 -42.40
N CYS A 857 -18.01 -2.03 -43.16
CA CYS A 857 -16.83 -1.19 -43.41
C CYS A 857 -17.20 0.19 -43.98
N SER A 858 -18.08 0.24 -45.00
CA SER A 858 -18.51 1.52 -45.60
C SER A 858 -19.25 2.42 -44.61
N LEU A 859 -20.22 1.88 -43.87
CA LEU A 859 -20.97 2.63 -42.85
C LEU A 859 -20.09 3.08 -41.67
N LEU A 860 -19.07 2.29 -41.31
CA LEU A 860 -18.12 2.65 -40.26
C LEU A 860 -17.18 3.79 -40.71
N GLY A 861 -16.68 3.74 -41.94
CA GLY A 861 -15.94 4.86 -42.54
C GLY A 861 -16.77 6.15 -42.62
N GLU A 862 -18.02 6.06 -43.11
CA GLU A 862 -18.96 7.18 -43.07
C GLU A 862 -19.19 7.71 -41.65
N ALA A 863 -19.28 6.83 -40.65
CA ALA A 863 -19.48 7.23 -39.26
C ALA A 863 -18.27 8.02 -38.74
N PHE A 864 -17.05 7.52 -38.93
CA PHE A 864 -15.83 8.20 -38.53
C PHE A 864 -15.64 9.54 -39.24
N THR A 865 -15.95 9.63 -40.55
CA THR A 865 -15.95 10.92 -41.28
C THR A 865 -16.94 11.93 -40.67
N LYS A 866 -18.18 11.50 -40.35
CA LYS A 866 -19.19 12.38 -39.72
C LYS A 866 -18.84 12.80 -38.29
N LEU A 867 -18.09 11.95 -37.56
CA LEU A 867 -17.64 12.22 -36.19
C LEU A 867 -16.35 13.06 -36.13
N GLY A 868 -15.75 13.39 -37.29
CA GLY A 868 -14.57 14.26 -37.38
C GLY A 868 -13.22 13.53 -37.26
N SER A 869 -13.21 12.20 -37.47
CA SER A 869 -12.03 11.33 -37.29
C SER A 869 -11.76 10.51 -38.55
N THR A 870 -11.53 11.17 -39.69
CA THR A 870 -11.20 10.50 -40.95
C THR A 870 -9.89 9.71 -40.82
N SER A 871 -9.90 8.44 -41.24
CA SER A 871 -8.71 7.60 -41.32
C SER A 871 -7.73 8.09 -42.40
N ILE A 872 -6.43 7.95 -42.13
CA ILE A 872 -5.37 8.17 -43.13
C ILE A 872 -5.23 6.87 -43.95
N GLU A 873 -5.18 6.98 -45.27
CA GLU A 873 -5.00 5.82 -46.14
C GLU A 873 -3.55 5.30 -46.09
N PHE A 874 -3.36 3.98 -46.23
CA PHE A 874 -2.04 3.34 -46.17
C PHE A 874 -1.01 3.95 -47.15
N ASP A 875 -1.47 4.35 -48.34
CA ASP A 875 -0.62 4.96 -49.37
C ASP A 875 -0.16 6.38 -48.98
N GLU A 876 -0.88 7.07 -48.11
CA GLU A 876 -0.55 8.43 -47.63
C GLU A 876 0.47 8.41 -46.49
N ILE A 877 0.44 7.42 -45.59
CA ILE A 877 1.37 7.31 -44.44
C ILE A 877 2.83 7.39 -44.91
N LYS A 878 3.17 6.71 -46.01
CA LYS A 878 4.51 6.76 -46.60
C LYS A 878 4.87 8.15 -47.13
N GLY A 879 3.92 8.86 -47.73
CA GLY A 879 4.10 10.24 -48.19
C GLY A 879 4.33 11.19 -47.02
N ILE A 880 3.53 11.08 -45.96
CA ILE A 880 3.66 11.86 -44.71
C ILE A 880 5.06 11.65 -44.09
N MET A 881 5.55 10.41 -44.02
CA MET A 881 6.90 10.13 -43.54
C MET A 881 7.99 10.78 -44.41
N GLN A 882 7.81 10.83 -45.74
CA GLN A 882 8.71 11.52 -46.66
C GLN A 882 8.68 13.05 -46.47
N GLU A 883 7.50 13.65 -46.29
CA GLU A 883 7.33 15.09 -46.06
C GLU A 883 7.88 15.53 -44.69
N VAL A 884 7.76 14.68 -43.66
CA VAL A 884 8.38 14.88 -42.34
C VAL A 884 9.91 14.64 -42.39
N GLY A 885 10.44 14.13 -43.49
CA GLY A 885 11.88 14.04 -43.77
C GLY A 885 12.55 12.72 -43.36
N PHE A 886 11.79 11.65 -43.15
CA PHE A 886 12.38 10.32 -42.96
C PHE A 886 13.01 9.79 -44.26
N VAL A 887 14.12 9.07 -44.11
CA VAL A 887 14.84 8.37 -45.19
C VAL A 887 14.69 6.85 -45.04
N ASP A 888 15.13 6.11 -46.05
CA ASP A 888 15.13 4.64 -46.08
C ASP A 888 13.76 3.99 -45.79
N ILE A 889 12.66 4.68 -46.14
CA ILE A 889 11.29 4.26 -45.78
C ILE A 889 10.84 3.00 -46.53
N VAL A 890 10.65 1.92 -45.76
CA VAL A 890 10.14 0.63 -46.19
C VAL A 890 8.63 0.56 -45.90
N ASP A 891 7.90 -0.06 -46.82
CA ASP A 891 6.46 -0.38 -46.70
C ASP A 891 6.33 -1.88 -46.95
N LYS A 892 5.89 -2.63 -45.93
CA LYS A 892 5.61 -4.07 -45.99
C LYS A 892 4.12 -4.27 -45.77
N ARG A 893 3.45 -4.90 -46.74
CA ARG A 893 2.00 -5.15 -46.69
C ARG A 893 1.70 -6.63 -46.48
N PHE A 894 0.81 -6.91 -45.55
CA PHE A 894 0.35 -8.25 -45.18
C PHE A 894 -1.16 -8.36 -45.34
N LYS A 895 -1.68 -9.59 -45.21
CA LYS A 895 -3.09 -9.90 -45.32
C LYS A 895 -3.47 -10.77 -44.13
N TRP A 896 -4.39 -10.31 -43.30
CA TRP A 896 -5.01 -11.10 -42.24
C TRP A 896 -6.33 -11.65 -42.75
N PRO A 897 -6.46 -12.97 -43.03
CA PRO A 897 -7.71 -13.55 -43.50
C PRO A 897 -8.82 -13.34 -42.46
N THR A 898 -10.05 -13.09 -42.89
CA THR A 898 -11.18 -12.84 -41.97
C THR A 898 -11.70 -14.10 -41.27
N ASN A 899 -11.29 -15.28 -41.76
CA ASN A 899 -11.66 -16.62 -41.26
C ASN A 899 -10.69 -17.68 -41.84
N PRO A 900 -10.77 -18.97 -41.41
CA PRO A 900 -9.82 -20.01 -41.81
C PRO A 900 -10.07 -20.62 -43.20
N TRP A 901 -10.46 -19.79 -44.19
CA TRP A 901 -10.52 -20.18 -45.61
C TRP A 901 -9.18 -20.56 -46.26
N PRO A 902 -8.00 -20.04 -45.86
CA PRO A 902 -6.75 -20.40 -46.53
C PRO A 902 -6.39 -21.89 -46.41
N ARG A 903 -5.65 -22.39 -47.40
CA ARG A 903 -5.09 -23.76 -47.39
C ARG A 903 -3.72 -23.84 -46.73
N ASP A 904 -2.98 -22.74 -46.69
CA ASP A 904 -1.71 -22.65 -45.96
C ASP A 904 -1.94 -22.69 -44.45
N LYS A 905 -1.05 -23.35 -43.68
CA LYS A 905 -1.23 -23.50 -42.24
C LYS A 905 -1.16 -22.16 -41.51
N LYS A 906 -0.14 -21.34 -41.77
CA LYS A 906 0.09 -20.05 -41.09
C LYS A 906 -1.10 -19.13 -41.32
N TYR A 907 -1.51 -18.96 -42.58
CA TYR A 907 -2.64 -18.10 -42.92
C TYR A 907 -3.99 -18.64 -42.44
N LYS A 908 -4.16 -19.97 -42.33
CA LYS A 908 -5.39 -20.55 -41.76
C LYS A 908 -5.49 -20.34 -40.24
N GLU A 909 -4.38 -20.44 -39.54
CA GLU A 909 -4.27 -20.21 -38.09
C GLU A 909 -4.48 -18.73 -37.77
N LEU A 910 -3.75 -17.84 -38.48
CA LEU A 910 -3.94 -16.39 -38.45
C LEU A 910 -5.39 -15.98 -38.79
N GLY A 911 -6.01 -16.63 -39.78
CA GLY A 911 -7.41 -16.43 -40.13
C GLY A 911 -8.39 -16.91 -39.06
N THR A 912 -8.02 -17.88 -38.23
CA THR A 912 -8.84 -18.31 -37.08
C THR A 912 -8.79 -17.27 -35.96
N TRP A 913 -7.59 -16.75 -35.66
CA TRP A 913 -7.40 -15.77 -34.59
C TRP A 913 -7.98 -14.39 -34.95
N ASN A 914 -7.76 -13.92 -36.18
CA ASN A 914 -8.33 -12.65 -36.67
C ASN A 914 -9.88 -12.69 -36.69
N ASN A 915 -10.47 -13.84 -37.04
CA ASN A 915 -11.92 -14.03 -36.97
C ASN A 915 -12.48 -13.85 -35.55
N TYR A 916 -11.79 -14.40 -34.55
CA TYR A 916 -12.18 -14.29 -33.14
C TYR A 916 -12.02 -12.85 -32.64
N ASN A 917 -10.86 -12.22 -32.89
CA ASN A 917 -10.60 -10.81 -32.57
C ASN A 917 -11.69 -9.89 -33.16
N ALA A 918 -11.94 -10.00 -34.47
CA ALA A 918 -12.97 -9.20 -35.16
C ALA A 918 -14.38 -9.46 -34.59
N SER A 919 -14.77 -10.72 -34.36
CA SER A 919 -16.11 -11.08 -33.88
C SER A 919 -16.45 -10.50 -32.51
N ASN A 920 -15.44 -10.31 -31.66
CA ASN A 920 -15.54 -9.67 -30.35
C ASN A 920 -15.56 -8.14 -30.49
N ALA A 921 -14.65 -7.56 -31.27
CA ALA A 921 -14.57 -6.11 -31.52
C ALA A 921 -15.79 -5.53 -32.28
N LEU A 922 -16.58 -6.36 -32.95
CA LEU A 922 -17.75 -5.92 -33.74
C LEU A 922 -18.74 -5.06 -32.95
N GLU A 923 -19.11 -5.41 -31.72
CA GLU A 923 -20.14 -4.65 -31.01
C GLU A 923 -19.61 -3.32 -30.46
N SER A 924 -18.41 -3.29 -29.89
CA SER A 924 -17.77 -2.07 -29.37
C SER A 924 -17.52 -1.03 -30.47
N LEU A 925 -16.94 -1.43 -31.60
CA LEU A 925 -16.65 -0.54 -32.73
C LEU A 925 -17.92 0.03 -33.39
N THR A 926 -19.01 -0.73 -33.40
CA THR A 926 -20.22 -0.38 -34.17
C THR A 926 -21.25 0.38 -33.34
N MET A 927 -21.45 0.02 -32.07
CA MET A 927 -22.59 0.49 -31.27
C MET A 927 -22.59 2.02 -31.11
N ALA A 928 -21.45 2.61 -30.72
CA ALA A 928 -21.32 4.06 -30.61
C ALA A 928 -21.34 4.74 -31.98
N SER A 929 -20.63 4.18 -32.97
CA SER A 929 -20.45 4.77 -34.30
C SER A 929 -21.78 4.88 -35.07
N PHE A 930 -22.57 3.81 -35.11
CA PHE A 930 -23.79 3.76 -35.91
C PHE A 930 -24.95 4.51 -35.23
N SER A 931 -25.09 4.40 -33.91
CA SER A 931 -26.12 5.16 -33.17
C SER A 931 -25.88 6.67 -33.23
N ARG A 932 -24.62 7.13 -33.10
CA ARG A 932 -24.29 8.57 -33.08
C ARG A 932 -24.21 9.20 -34.47
N ALA A 933 -23.67 8.50 -35.47
CA ALA A 933 -23.44 9.07 -36.80
C ALA A 933 -24.51 8.72 -37.86
N HIS A 934 -25.31 7.69 -37.62
CA HIS A 934 -26.39 7.26 -38.52
C HIS A 934 -27.77 7.23 -37.84
N GLY A 935 -27.85 7.43 -36.52
CA GLY A 935 -29.12 7.50 -35.78
C GLY A 935 -29.79 6.15 -35.52
N TRP A 936 -29.07 5.04 -35.67
CA TRP A 936 -29.62 3.69 -35.52
C TRP A 936 -29.93 3.35 -34.05
N SER A 937 -31.01 2.62 -33.83
CA SER A 937 -31.33 1.99 -32.54
C SER A 937 -30.35 0.85 -32.20
N ARG A 938 -30.31 0.45 -30.92
CA ARG A 938 -29.48 -0.69 -30.48
C ARG A 938 -29.93 -1.99 -31.18
N GLU A 939 -31.24 -2.14 -31.36
CA GLU A 939 -31.88 -3.28 -31.99
C GLU A 939 -31.48 -3.40 -33.47
N GLU A 940 -31.43 -2.28 -34.21
CA GLU A 940 -30.95 -2.25 -35.60
C GLU A 940 -29.47 -2.61 -35.70
N VAL A 941 -28.62 -2.08 -34.81
CA VAL A 941 -27.19 -2.41 -34.78
C VAL A 941 -26.96 -3.90 -34.46
N ILE A 942 -27.58 -4.44 -33.41
CA ILE A 942 -27.44 -5.86 -33.06
C ILE A 942 -27.93 -6.75 -34.21
N THR A 943 -29.08 -6.42 -34.81
CA THR A 943 -29.63 -7.19 -35.93
C THR A 943 -28.69 -7.20 -37.14
N PHE A 944 -28.10 -6.06 -37.47
CA PHE A 944 -27.12 -5.97 -38.56
C PHE A 944 -25.83 -6.74 -38.25
N LEU A 945 -25.32 -6.65 -37.01
CA LEU A 945 -24.12 -7.39 -36.59
C LEU A 945 -24.30 -8.92 -36.61
N VAL A 946 -25.52 -9.43 -36.49
CA VAL A 946 -25.80 -10.87 -36.72
C VAL A 946 -25.52 -11.27 -38.16
N ASP A 947 -25.77 -10.40 -39.15
CA ASP A 947 -25.42 -10.67 -40.56
C ASP A 947 -23.92 -10.46 -40.83
N VAL A 948 -23.30 -9.42 -40.24
CA VAL A 948 -21.83 -9.22 -40.33
C VAL A 948 -21.08 -10.44 -39.76
N ARG A 949 -21.54 -11.00 -38.64
CA ARG A 949 -20.98 -12.23 -38.05
C ARG A 949 -21.16 -13.45 -38.95
N LYS A 950 -22.25 -13.57 -39.73
CA LYS A 950 -22.40 -14.66 -40.72
C LYS A 950 -21.38 -14.56 -41.85
N ASP A 951 -21.18 -13.36 -42.38
CA ASP A 951 -20.22 -13.14 -43.47
C ASP A 951 -18.78 -13.38 -43.02
N LEU A 952 -18.38 -12.82 -41.87
CA LEU A 952 -17.06 -13.08 -41.29
C LEU A 952 -16.84 -14.58 -41.09
N ASN A 953 -17.82 -15.32 -40.57
CA ASN A 953 -17.71 -16.76 -40.32
C ASN A 953 -17.93 -17.67 -41.56
N ASN A 954 -18.08 -17.12 -42.77
CA ASN A 954 -18.28 -17.91 -43.98
C ASN A 954 -16.94 -18.25 -44.68
N PRO A 955 -16.42 -19.49 -44.62
CA PRO A 955 -15.18 -19.86 -45.28
C PRO A 955 -15.26 -19.94 -46.82
N SER A 956 -16.42 -19.63 -47.40
CA SER A 956 -16.59 -19.43 -48.85
C SER A 956 -16.38 -17.97 -49.28
N VAL A 957 -16.25 -17.05 -48.31
CA VAL A 957 -15.91 -15.64 -48.52
C VAL A 957 -14.42 -15.50 -48.22
N HIS A 958 -13.61 -15.45 -49.28
CA HIS A 958 -12.15 -15.37 -49.21
C HIS A 958 -11.73 -13.91 -49.03
N ALA A 959 -12.10 -13.35 -47.87
CA ALA A 959 -11.83 -11.97 -47.49
C ALA A 959 -10.64 -11.85 -46.53
N TYR A 960 -10.00 -10.68 -46.52
CA TYR A 960 -8.89 -10.35 -45.64
C TYR A 960 -8.90 -8.86 -45.25
N ASN A 961 -8.43 -8.56 -44.03
CA ASN A 961 -7.99 -7.23 -43.65
C ASN A 961 -6.60 -6.97 -44.26
N PRO A 962 -6.39 -5.90 -45.03
CA PRO A 962 -5.05 -5.47 -45.40
C PRO A 962 -4.35 -4.87 -44.17
N ILE A 963 -3.06 -5.16 -44.01
CA ILE A 963 -2.23 -4.70 -42.88
C ILE A 963 -0.96 -4.07 -43.46
N CYS A 964 -0.45 -3.01 -42.85
CA CYS A 964 0.86 -2.47 -43.19
C CYS A 964 1.81 -2.41 -41.97
N SER A 965 3.10 -2.62 -42.22
CA SER A 965 4.21 -2.20 -41.38
C SER A 965 5.02 -1.23 -42.23
N ILE A 966 5.00 0.05 -41.87
CA ILE A 966 5.73 1.12 -42.57
C ILE A 966 6.75 1.68 -41.59
N TYR A 967 8.04 1.58 -41.92
CA TYR A 967 9.12 2.06 -41.06
C TYR A 967 10.13 2.89 -41.84
N GLY A 968 10.74 3.84 -41.16
CA GLY A 968 11.67 4.81 -41.75
C GLY A 968 12.70 5.28 -40.75
N LYS A 969 13.86 5.68 -41.28
CA LYS A 969 15.01 6.15 -40.52
C LYS A 969 15.00 7.68 -40.47
N LYS A 970 15.22 8.30 -39.31
CA LYS A 970 15.52 9.74 -39.23
C LYS A 970 16.93 9.98 -39.81
N PRO A 971 17.14 11.03 -40.63
CA PRO A 971 18.46 11.36 -41.17
C PRO A 971 19.57 11.39 -40.10
N ASP A 972 20.81 11.13 -40.52
CA ASP A 972 21.99 11.12 -39.64
C ASP A 972 22.50 12.55 -39.30
N THR A 973 21.71 13.58 -39.57
CA THR A 973 22.01 15.01 -39.41
C THR A 973 20.81 15.77 -38.87
#